data_AF-U5HGZ2-F1
#
_entry.id   AF-U5HGZ2-F1
#
_cell.length_a   1.000
_cell.length_b   1.000
_cell.length_c   1.000
_cell.angle_alpha   90.00
_cell.angle_beta   90.00
_cell.angle_gamma   90.00
#
_symmetry.space_group_name_H-M   'P 1'
#
loop_
_entity.id
_entity.type
_entity.pdbx_description
1 polymer ?
#
loop_
_entity_poly.entity_id
_entity_poly.type
_entity_poly.pdbx_seq_one_letter_code
_entity_poly.pdbx_strand_id
1 'polypeptide(L)'
;MRFSTFSSVFAIGTALLAARASAEPHPDTPTSPNTYPHTSLSKRACIFGICIFGGSSYNLDSDPNNCGSIGNNCQRYSFLNAGSGGAICSNGVCGPASCNWLFDFNWLTKQCQNVGSDVNNCGRCGQTCSITGASGTQCQQGTCIATDCNQGYLLSAGKCTKVYDTQNDVNNCGSVGNVCKLYYPGGSGSSCVAGQCQAASCNNGGIWNPSSMACQNCNSDVNNCGAIGKVCSFPRGTAQCQSGNCVLTGCNSGSYMVGGQCVALDLTSDDKNCGSVGNVCSFPNGAGSCVANQCKLTSCNAGFALMTTGGSFFSAPTSSCVAVDTQTDINNCGTVGNKCYSFANSVGTSCVAGKCQGSCFSGFAWDSSASRCRAVLNDVNNCGSIGNVCDIPNGRAMCLSGSCQPLSCNFGYYNLDGACASLDLQTDVNNCGLPGLRCPTSFLFGTGVTCVGGICRPNSCKNGYDWDILHLFCRDVSDDMNNCGRCGSVCTIANGVGQCSGGSCSVKSCNSGFQNVNGVCTSMNLQTDVNNCGSVGNVCSFPNGQGTCQNGKCTFTGCNSDCALVNNACIKADLTSDVNNCGSIGNVCRSYANGGNSFCSNSVCQTKCNAGFDFDFSAKFCRDIRTDTSHCGGCNNNCLAQLPGASLASCVSGTCYAKGCNRGYTLTSGKCISIDTQNDPNNCGGIGKCCEFAPRGATGTCTLGVCTITSCPAGYTISNNLCLQSGPSQRAANVKKRKIEKPKSLCPENETACPIVGSSSYALAVDQHFSSFADVATGGIMGGNGGYECLDTRQALDSCGGCASTGEGQDCTKIRGAVGVGCDAGACVVFSCQSGWKPNLAASKCVRSHSHGHNSSSEDASHSDDEESSSAAARRHIHAQAHHGHIRSHHGHV
;
A
#
# COMPACT_ATOMS: atom_id res chain seq x y z
N MET A 1 41.66 56.27 -38.89
CA MET A 1 41.98 55.26 -39.93
C MET A 1 40.83 55.15 -40.91
N ARG A 2 41.07 55.29 -42.22
CA ARG A 2 40.47 54.52 -43.36
C ARG A 2 40.89 55.17 -44.68
N PHE A 3 41.06 54.36 -45.72
CA PHE A 3 41.47 54.77 -47.07
C PHE A 3 40.27 55.06 -47.96
N SER A 4 40.44 55.98 -48.92
CA SER A 4 39.83 55.88 -50.26
C SER A 4 40.55 56.80 -51.26
N THR A 5 41.06 56.22 -52.35
CA THR A 5 41.72 56.91 -53.48
C THR A 5 41.11 56.41 -54.79
N PHE A 6 40.85 57.29 -55.76
CA PHE A 6 40.47 56.92 -57.13
C PHE A 6 40.98 57.94 -58.15
N SER A 7 41.11 57.53 -59.42
CA SER A 7 41.99 58.19 -60.41
C SER A 7 41.46 58.17 -61.85
N SER A 8 41.66 59.26 -62.61
CA SER A 8 41.80 59.37 -64.09
C SER A 8 42.08 60.85 -64.44
N VAL A 9 42.96 61.31 -65.34
CA VAL A 9 43.64 60.83 -66.59
C VAL A 9 42.84 61.08 -67.87
N PHE A 10 43.28 62.06 -68.69
CA PHE A 10 43.47 61.99 -70.17
C PHE A 10 44.17 63.28 -70.72
N ALA A 11 44.45 63.37 -72.03
CA ALA A 11 45.78 63.82 -72.49
C ALA A 11 45.87 64.70 -73.77
N ILE A 12 46.98 65.46 -73.85
CA ILE A 12 47.85 65.85 -75.00
C ILE A 12 47.21 66.27 -76.35
N GLY A 13 47.69 67.40 -76.90
CA GLY A 13 47.65 67.68 -78.35
C GLY A 13 48.45 68.92 -78.77
N THR A 14 49.48 68.76 -79.62
CA THR A 14 50.25 69.85 -80.27
C THR A 14 50.59 69.49 -81.71
N ALA A 15 50.66 70.49 -82.60
CA ALA A 15 51.13 70.32 -83.99
C ALA A 15 51.73 71.63 -84.54
N LEU A 16 52.82 71.52 -85.31
CA LEU A 16 53.39 72.58 -86.14
C LEU A 16 53.04 72.33 -87.62
N LEU A 17 53.05 73.38 -88.44
CA LEU A 17 53.30 73.30 -89.88
C LEU A 17 53.79 74.66 -90.41
N ALA A 18 54.58 74.67 -91.49
CA ALA A 18 55.24 75.85 -92.02
C ALA A 18 55.33 75.84 -93.56
N ALA A 19 55.37 77.02 -94.19
CA ALA A 19 55.54 77.22 -95.63
C ALA A 19 56.43 78.45 -95.92
N ARG A 20 56.82 78.65 -97.19
CA ARG A 20 58.04 79.38 -97.61
C ARG A 20 57.91 80.06 -98.98
N ALA A 21 58.74 81.08 -99.25
CA ALA A 21 58.61 82.04 -100.35
C ALA A 21 59.32 81.65 -101.69
N SER A 22 59.14 82.48 -102.72
CA SER A 22 59.80 82.43 -104.04
C SER A 22 59.95 83.85 -104.65
N ALA A 23 60.69 84.02 -105.76
CA ALA A 23 61.22 85.30 -106.25
C ALA A 23 61.00 85.61 -107.76
N GLU A 24 61.56 86.73 -108.24
CA GLU A 24 61.29 87.47 -109.49
C GLU A 24 62.05 86.97 -110.76
N PRO A 25 61.69 87.51 -111.95
CA PRO A 25 62.62 87.74 -113.07
C PRO A 25 62.68 89.21 -113.57
N HIS A 26 63.70 89.55 -114.38
CA HIS A 26 64.09 90.92 -114.78
C HIS A 26 64.05 91.12 -116.35
N PRO A 27 64.57 92.19 -117.03
CA PRO A 27 63.82 92.88 -118.11
C PRO A 27 64.49 92.94 -119.51
N ASP A 28 63.75 93.45 -120.50
CA ASP A 28 64.23 93.80 -121.86
C ASP A 28 64.69 95.26 -122.01
N THR A 29 65.52 95.54 -123.03
CA THR A 29 66.17 96.84 -123.29
C THR A 29 65.49 97.70 -124.37
N PRO A 30 65.62 99.05 -124.33
CA PRO A 30 64.88 99.98 -125.20
C PRO A 30 65.58 100.32 -126.53
N THR A 31 64.80 100.74 -127.53
CA THR A 31 65.25 101.22 -128.84
C THR A 31 65.26 102.74 -128.98
N SER A 32 66.16 103.26 -129.83
CA SER A 32 66.35 104.69 -130.14
C SER A 32 65.30 105.22 -131.16
N PRO A 33 64.86 106.49 -131.10
CA PRO A 33 63.76 106.98 -131.93
C PRO A 33 64.12 107.40 -133.36
N ASN A 34 63.09 107.43 -134.22
CA ASN A 34 63.04 108.00 -135.57
C ASN A 34 63.99 107.44 -136.65
N THR A 35 63.54 106.39 -137.34
CA THR A 35 63.90 106.16 -138.74
C THR A 35 63.31 107.27 -139.63
N TYR A 36 64.13 108.20 -140.10
CA TYR A 36 63.77 109.02 -141.26
C TYR A 36 63.89 108.17 -142.53
N PRO A 37 62.85 108.03 -143.37
CA PRO A 37 62.90 107.19 -144.56
C PRO A 37 63.80 107.83 -145.62
N HIS A 38 64.81 107.08 -146.08
CA HIS A 38 65.61 107.46 -147.24
C HIS A 38 64.71 107.58 -148.49
N THR A 39 64.78 108.72 -149.20
CA THR A 39 64.27 108.81 -150.57
C THR A 39 65.17 108.00 -151.49
N SER A 40 64.80 106.75 -151.76
CA SER A 40 65.61 105.82 -152.56
C SER A 40 65.67 106.28 -154.03
N LEU A 41 66.89 106.53 -154.50
CA LEU A 41 67.20 106.86 -155.89
C LEU A 41 67.03 105.61 -156.77
N SER A 42 65.78 105.32 -157.16
CA SER A 42 65.47 104.21 -158.07
C SER A 42 65.80 104.59 -159.52
N LYS A 43 66.81 103.94 -160.08
CA LYS A 43 67.29 104.17 -161.45
C LYS A 43 66.24 103.71 -162.47
N ARG A 44 65.88 104.58 -163.42
CA ARG A 44 65.66 104.14 -164.81
C ARG A 44 67.04 104.16 -165.48
N ALA A 45 67.69 103.04 -165.84
CA ALA A 45 67.23 101.84 -166.54
C ALA A 45 66.85 102.12 -168.00
N CYS A 46 67.86 102.41 -168.81
CA CYS A 46 67.78 102.28 -170.26
C CYS A 46 67.74 100.78 -170.61
N ILE A 47 66.80 100.35 -171.45
CA ILE A 47 66.72 98.99 -172.00
C ILE A 47 66.51 99.14 -173.51
N PHE A 48 67.18 98.33 -174.34
CA PHE A 48 67.25 98.48 -175.80
C PHE A 48 67.75 99.84 -176.33
N GLY A 49 68.64 100.50 -175.58
CA GLY A 49 69.75 101.23 -176.20
C GLY A 49 69.47 102.51 -176.98
N ILE A 50 68.60 103.41 -176.47
CA ILE A 50 68.69 104.87 -176.67
C ILE A 50 67.98 105.53 -175.47
N CYS A 51 68.55 106.61 -174.92
CA CYS A 51 67.98 107.36 -173.81
C CYS A 51 67.99 108.86 -174.14
N ILE A 52 66.83 109.51 -174.00
CA ILE A 52 66.48 110.80 -174.62
C ILE A 52 66.15 111.81 -173.50
N PHE A 53 66.92 112.90 -173.40
CA PHE A 53 66.77 114.16 -172.60
C PHE A 53 66.03 114.12 -171.23
N GLY A 54 66.52 114.70 -170.13
CA GLY A 54 67.75 115.46 -169.85
C GLY A 54 67.52 116.56 -168.78
N GLY A 55 68.37 116.65 -167.74
CA GLY A 55 68.31 117.70 -166.71
C GLY A 55 68.59 117.20 -165.28
N SER A 56 69.21 118.02 -164.42
CA SER A 56 69.62 117.62 -163.06
C SER A 56 69.54 118.77 -162.06
N SER A 57 69.16 118.48 -160.81
CA SER A 57 69.08 119.44 -159.70
C SER A 57 69.64 118.82 -158.41
N TYR A 58 70.25 119.67 -157.56
CA TYR A 58 70.83 119.27 -156.27
C TYR A 58 69.84 119.56 -155.13
N ASN A 59 69.89 118.75 -154.05
CA ASN A 59 69.01 118.88 -152.89
C ASN A 59 69.82 119.35 -151.67
N LEU A 60 69.48 120.51 -151.09
CA LEU A 60 70.24 121.09 -149.98
C LEU A 60 69.78 120.62 -148.59
N ASP A 61 68.59 120.03 -148.46
CA ASP A 61 68.01 119.67 -147.16
C ASP A 61 68.50 118.32 -146.63
N SER A 62 68.94 117.42 -147.52
CA SER A 62 69.32 116.04 -147.18
C SER A 62 70.55 115.47 -147.89
N ASP A 63 71.18 116.16 -148.86
CA ASP A 63 72.46 115.72 -149.43
C ASP A 63 73.60 116.01 -148.43
N PRO A 64 74.32 114.99 -147.92
CA PRO A 64 75.46 115.21 -147.03
C PRO A 64 76.61 116.01 -147.65
N ASN A 65 76.64 116.20 -148.98
CA ASN A 65 77.70 116.91 -149.69
C ASN A 65 77.37 118.39 -149.97
N ASN A 66 76.09 118.78 -149.85
CA ASN A 66 75.56 120.09 -150.23
C ASN A 66 74.60 120.65 -149.15
N CYS A 67 74.86 120.33 -147.88
CA CYS A 67 73.90 120.52 -146.79
C CYS A 67 73.70 122.00 -146.43
N GLY A 68 72.50 122.53 -146.66
CA GLY A 68 72.14 123.94 -146.48
C GLY A 68 72.76 124.88 -147.53
N SER A 69 73.89 124.51 -148.16
CA SER A 69 74.50 125.22 -149.27
C SER A 69 75.39 124.32 -150.14
N ILE A 70 75.50 124.65 -151.43
CA ILE A 70 76.27 123.87 -152.42
C ILE A 70 77.74 123.79 -151.98
N GLY A 71 78.28 122.57 -151.91
CA GLY A 71 79.64 122.26 -151.47
C GLY A 71 79.83 122.18 -149.95
N ASN A 72 78.81 122.43 -149.13
CA ASN A 72 78.89 122.22 -147.68
C ASN A 72 78.77 120.73 -147.31
N ASN A 73 79.91 120.05 -147.27
CA ASN A 73 79.98 118.63 -146.99
C ASN A 73 80.01 118.35 -145.47
N CYS A 74 78.98 117.68 -144.96
CA CYS A 74 78.82 117.32 -143.56
C CYS A 74 79.95 116.44 -143.01
N GLN A 75 80.62 115.65 -143.85
CA GLN A 75 81.75 114.80 -143.45
C GLN A 75 83.00 115.61 -143.02
N ARG A 76 82.97 116.95 -143.16
CA ARG A 76 84.00 117.86 -142.59
C ARG A 76 83.79 118.18 -141.12
N TYR A 77 82.61 117.90 -140.54
CA TYR A 77 82.31 118.19 -139.14
C TYR A 77 82.53 116.94 -138.28
N SER A 78 83.27 117.12 -137.18
CA SER A 78 83.43 116.10 -136.14
C SER A 78 82.56 116.46 -134.94
N PHE A 79 81.76 115.50 -134.47
CA PHE A 79 80.78 115.70 -133.40
C PHE A 79 81.18 114.88 -132.16
N LEU A 80 81.31 115.53 -131.01
CA LEU A 80 81.71 114.86 -129.77
C LEU A 80 80.58 113.92 -129.28
N ASN A 81 80.96 112.72 -128.85
CA ASN A 81 80.07 111.63 -128.41
C ASN A 81 79.04 111.16 -129.46
N ALA A 82 79.27 111.46 -130.74
CA ALA A 82 78.57 110.82 -131.84
C ALA A 82 78.86 109.31 -131.91
N GLY A 83 77.87 108.55 -132.34
CA GLY A 83 77.96 107.11 -132.60
C GLY A 83 78.26 106.78 -134.06
N SER A 84 78.15 105.50 -134.38
CA SER A 84 78.34 104.96 -135.73
C SER A 84 77.35 105.54 -136.74
N GLY A 85 77.80 105.73 -137.99
CA GLY A 85 76.98 106.17 -139.13
C GLY A 85 77.45 107.45 -139.83
N GLY A 86 78.38 108.20 -139.21
CA GLY A 86 78.97 109.40 -139.80
C GLY A 86 78.05 110.64 -139.75
N ALA A 87 78.40 111.67 -140.51
CA ALA A 87 77.67 112.94 -140.53
C ALA A 87 76.58 112.96 -141.61
N ILE A 88 75.33 113.20 -141.19
CA ILE A 88 74.16 113.33 -142.06
C ILE A 88 73.74 114.80 -142.20
N CYS A 89 73.05 115.11 -143.30
CA CYS A 89 72.28 116.34 -143.43
C CYS A 89 70.83 116.10 -143.01
N SER A 90 70.26 116.98 -142.19
CA SER A 90 68.84 117.00 -141.85
C SER A 90 68.35 118.44 -141.80
N ASN A 91 67.39 118.79 -142.66
CA ASN A 91 66.85 120.15 -142.83
C ASN A 91 67.96 121.20 -143.01
N GLY A 92 68.97 120.90 -143.84
CA GLY A 92 70.09 121.79 -144.12
C GLY A 92 71.11 121.96 -142.98
N VAL A 93 70.98 121.21 -141.88
CA VAL A 93 71.94 121.21 -140.77
C VAL A 93 72.67 119.87 -140.71
N CYS A 94 74.01 119.93 -140.67
CA CYS A 94 74.84 118.76 -140.43
C CYS A 94 74.77 118.33 -138.96
N GLY A 95 74.51 117.05 -138.73
CA GLY A 95 74.55 116.39 -137.42
C GLY A 95 75.07 114.95 -137.55
N PRO A 96 75.35 114.26 -136.44
CA PRO A 96 75.72 112.85 -136.48
C PRO A 96 74.49 111.97 -136.75
N ALA A 97 74.69 110.81 -137.39
CA ALA A 97 73.62 109.83 -137.63
C ALA A 97 73.06 109.22 -136.32
N SER A 98 73.86 109.21 -135.25
CA SER A 98 73.49 108.73 -133.93
C SER A 98 74.36 109.38 -132.83
N CYS A 99 73.90 109.33 -131.59
CA CYS A 99 74.74 109.56 -130.41
C CYS A 99 75.08 108.22 -129.73
N ASN A 100 76.15 108.22 -128.94
CA ASN A 100 76.48 107.07 -128.09
C ASN A 100 75.40 106.83 -127.01
N TRP A 101 75.31 105.59 -126.52
CA TRP A 101 74.29 105.17 -125.54
C TRP A 101 74.29 106.07 -124.29
N LEU A 102 73.09 106.38 -123.79
CA LEU A 102 72.81 107.36 -122.73
C LEU A 102 73.16 108.83 -123.08
N PHE A 103 73.34 109.16 -124.36
CA PHE A 103 73.36 110.54 -124.86
C PHE A 103 72.29 110.75 -125.96
N ASP A 104 71.61 111.91 -125.96
CA ASP A 104 70.69 112.35 -127.03
C ASP A 104 71.28 113.59 -127.74
N PHE A 105 70.94 113.80 -129.02
CA PHE A 105 71.49 114.92 -129.79
C PHE A 105 70.70 116.21 -129.57
N ASN A 106 71.30 117.16 -128.87
CA ASN A 106 70.72 118.48 -128.71
C ASN A 106 71.01 119.32 -129.98
N TRP A 107 70.02 119.40 -130.87
CA TRP A 107 70.10 120.11 -132.15
C TRP A 107 70.36 121.63 -132.03
N LEU A 108 70.10 122.24 -130.86
CA LEU A 108 70.42 123.65 -130.59
C LEU A 108 71.92 123.85 -130.30
N THR A 109 72.50 123.00 -129.45
CA THR A 109 73.95 123.05 -129.12
C THR A 109 74.83 122.30 -130.12
N LYS A 110 74.21 121.50 -131.00
CA LYS A 110 74.83 120.63 -132.01
C LYS A 110 75.79 119.60 -131.42
N GLN A 111 75.50 119.10 -130.23
CA GLN A 111 76.29 118.08 -129.53
C GLN A 111 75.40 117.03 -128.84
N CYS A 112 75.94 115.83 -128.68
CA CYS A 112 75.34 114.76 -127.88
C CYS A 112 75.47 115.10 -126.38
N GLN A 113 74.37 115.16 -125.63
CA GLN A 113 74.33 115.47 -124.20
C GLN A 113 73.84 114.27 -123.37
N ASN A 114 74.39 114.09 -122.17
CA ASN A 114 74.10 112.94 -121.30
C ASN A 114 72.65 113.00 -120.78
N VAL A 115 71.89 111.93 -121.02
CA VAL A 115 70.51 111.75 -120.59
C VAL A 115 70.34 110.57 -119.60
N GLY A 116 71.42 109.88 -119.25
CA GLY A 116 71.39 108.69 -118.40
C GLY A 116 71.39 108.96 -116.89
N SER A 117 71.89 110.12 -116.46
CA SER A 117 72.11 110.43 -115.03
C SER A 117 71.69 111.84 -114.59
N ASP A 118 71.37 112.75 -115.51
CA ASP A 118 70.91 114.10 -115.16
C ASP A 118 69.40 114.10 -114.93
N VAL A 119 68.98 114.51 -113.72
CA VAL A 119 67.56 114.63 -113.35
C VAL A 119 66.78 115.65 -114.17
N ASN A 120 67.45 116.55 -114.90
CA ASN A 120 66.82 117.56 -115.77
C ASN A 120 66.78 117.17 -117.26
N ASN A 121 67.49 116.09 -117.63
CA ASN A 121 67.59 115.56 -118.98
C ASN A 121 67.34 114.04 -118.98
N CYS A 122 66.49 113.56 -118.06
CA CYS A 122 66.38 112.14 -117.74
C CYS A 122 65.66 111.36 -118.85
N GLY A 123 66.38 110.45 -119.50
CA GLY A 123 65.92 109.67 -120.64
C GLY A 123 65.90 110.46 -121.96
N ARG A 124 65.75 111.79 -121.89
CA ARG A 124 65.83 112.69 -123.03
C ARG A 124 66.24 114.11 -122.65
N CYS A 125 66.94 114.81 -123.55
CA CYS A 125 67.27 116.23 -123.39
C CYS A 125 66.01 117.07 -123.14
N GLY A 126 66.02 117.87 -122.07
CA GLY A 126 64.92 118.73 -121.63
C GLY A 126 63.85 118.07 -120.74
N GLN A 127 64.01 116.80 -120.35
CA GLN A 127 63.02 116.08 -119.54
C GLN A 127 63.40 116.00 -118.05
N THR A 128 62.70 116.75 -117.19
CA THR A 128 62.90 116.70 -115.73
C THR A 128 62.16 115.52 -115.08
N CYS A 129 62.82 114.84 -114.14
CA CYS A 129 62.28 113.74 -113.34
C CYS A 129 61.41 114.23 -112.17
N SER A 130 60.18 113.68 -112.02
CA SER A 130 59.27 113.93 -110.89
C SER A 130 58.20 112.83 -110.78
N ILE A 131 57.74 112.51 -109.56
CA ILE A 131 56.74 111.46 -109.28
C ILE A 131 55.76 111.90 -108.18
N THR A 132 54.46 111.73 -108.41
CA THR A 132 53.40 112.10 -107.44
C THR A 132 53.49 111.30 -106.14
N GLY A 133 53.43 112.00 -105.00
CA GLY A 133 53.49 111.40 -103.67
C GLY A 133 54.91 111.11 -103.16
N ALA A 134 55.92 111.20 -104.03
CA ALA A 134 57.32 111.14 -103.65
C ALA A 134 57.77 112.43 -102.95
N SER A 135 58.78 112.32 -102.09
CA SER A 135 59.50 113.44 -101.46
C SER A 135 60.95 113.58 -101.97
N GLY A 136 61.45 112.56 -102.67
CA GLY A 136 62.74 112.58 -103.39
C GLY A 136 62.67 111.74 -104.66
N THR A 137 63.38 112.14 -105.71
CA THR A 137 63.42 111.46 -107.02
C THR A 137 64.80 111.56 -107.65
N GLN A 138 65.22 110.51 -108.38
CA GLN A 138 66.51 110.45 -109.08
C GLN A 138 66.38 109.89 -110.51
N CYS A 139 67.34 110.22 -111.36
CA CYS A 139 67.48 109.64 -112.70
C CYS A 139 68.53 108.53 -112.68
N GLN A 140 68.15 107.32 -113.08
CA GLN A 140 69.03 106.16 -113.13
C GLN A 140 68.89 105.45 -114.48
N GLN A 141 69.98 105.44 -115.26
CA GLN A 141 70.03 104.94 -116.64
C GLN A 141 68.89 105.49 -117.53
N GLY A 142 68.58 106.79 -117.37
CA GLY A 142 67.54 107.48 -118.13
C GLY A 142 66.10 107.21 -117.65
N THR A 143 65.91 106.46 -116.56
CA THR A 143 64.58 106.25 -115.94
C THR A 143 64.46 107.07 -114.66
N CYS A 144 63.32 107.72 -114.47
CA CYS A 144 62.98 108.48 -113.27
C CYS A 144 62.35 107.57 -112.20
N ILE A 145 62.87 107.59 -110.97
CA ILE A 145 62.36 106.78 -109.85
C ILE A 145 62.28 107.59 -108.55
N ALA A 146 61.35 107.23 -107.66
CA ALA A 146 61.23 107.83 -106.34
C ALA A 146 62.19 107.16 -105.34
N THR A 147 62.89 107.97 -104.55
CA THR A 147 63.75 107.51 -103.44
C THR A 147 62.98 107.45 -102.12
N ASP A 148 62.01 108.36 -101.94
CA ASP A 148 61.32 108.59 -100.67
C ASP A 148 59.85 108.97 -100.93
N CYS A 149 58.96 108.68 -99.97
CA CYS A 149 57.53 109.03 -100.01
C CYS A 149 57.13 109.94 -98.85
N ASN A 150 56.07 110.73 -99.07
CA ASN A 150 55.45 111.54 -98.03
C ASN A 150 54.69 110.68 -97.00
N GLN A 151 54.56 111.16 -95.75
CA GLN A 151 53.84 110.45 -94.69
C GLN A 151 52.40 110.07 -95.10
N GLY A 152 51.94 108.92 -94.62
CA GLY A 152 50.66 108.32 -95.03
C GLY A 152 50.74 107.50 -96.33
N TYR A 153 51.89 107.49 -97.01
CA TYR A 153 52.18 106.62 -98.15
C TYR A 153 53.39 105.72 -97.87
N LEU A 154 53.32 104.46 -98.32
CA LEU A 154 54.44 103.51 -98.31
C LEU A 154 55.14 103.51 -99.67
N LEU A 155 56.48 103.53 -99.65
CA LEU A 155 57.33 103.32 -100.82
C LEU A 155 57.36 101.84 -101.19
N SER A 156 57.07 101.52 -102.44
CA SER A 156 57.25 100.18 -103.02
C SER A 156 57.58 100.29 -104.50
N ALA A 157 58.61 99.58 -104.97
CA ALA A 157 59.08 99.57 -106.35
C ALA A 157 59.18 100.97 -107.01
N GLY A 158 59.68 101.98 -106.27
CA GLY A 158 59.85 103.35 -106.76
C GLY A 158 58.56 104.19 -106.89
N LYS A 159 57.46 103.78 -106.23
CA LYS A 159 56.15 104.48 -106.20
C LYS A 159 55.54 104.48 -104.79
N CYS A 160 54.53 105.32 -104.55
CA CYS A 160 53.97 105.61 -103.21
C CYS A 160 52.46 105.27 -103.10
N THR A 161 52.03 104.53 -102.04
CA THR A 161 50.64 104.04 -101.88
C THR A 161 50.07 104.19 -100.44
N LYS A 162 48.78 104.51 -100.28
CA LYS A 162 48.12 104.91 -99.01
C LYS A 162 47.49 103.76 -98.18
N VAL A 163 47.30 103.94 -96.86
CA VAL A 163 46.85 102.94 -95.86
C VAL A 163 45.71 103.46 -94.93
N TYR A 164 44.97 102.56 -94.25
CA TYR A 164 43.90 102.80 -93.26
C TYR A 164 43.99 101.85 -92.03
N ASP A 165 43.41 102.20 -90.87
CA ASP A 165 43.28 101.31 -89.68
C ASP A 165 41.85 100.74 -89.59
N THR A 166 41.71 99.49 -89.13
CA THR A 166 40.43 98.81 -88.87
C THR A 166 40.29 98.20 -87.47
N GLN A 167 41.28 98.36 -86.59
CA GLN A 167 41.28 97.78 -85.24
C GLN A 167 40.70 98.72 -84.17
N ASN A 168 40.90 100.03 -84.34
CA ASN A 168 40.56 101.06 -83.35
C ASN A 168 39.68 102.19 -83.92
N ASP A 169 39.63 102.35 -85.25
CA ASP A 169 38.79 103.38 -85.88
C ASP A 169 37.30 103.00 -85.81
N VAL A 170 36.53 103.82 -85.08
CA VAL A 170 35.07 103.67 -84.91
C VAL A 170 34.27 103.77 -86.22
N ASN A 171 34.90 104.21 -87.32
CA ASN A 171 34.30 104.33 -88.66
C ASN A 171 34.68 103.19 -89.62
N ASN A 172 35.68 102.38 -89.24
CA ASN A 172 36.25 101.30 -90.06
C ASN A 172 36.42 100.01 -89.23
N CYS A 173 35.56 99.82 -88.23
CA CYS A 173 35.76 98.85 -87.16
C CYS A 173 35.59 97.41 -87.63
N GLY A 174 36.67 96.63 -87.64
CA GLY A 174 36.71 95.26 -88.17
C GLY A 174 36.71 95.19 -89.70
N SER A 175 36.11 96.15 -90.39
CA SER A 175 36.16 96.31 -91.84
C SER A 175 35.98 97.78 -92.26
N VAL A 176 36.61 98.15 -93.39
CA VAL A 176 36.55 99.51 -93.94
C VAL A 176 35.10 99.91 -94.22
N GLY A 177 34.67 101.04 -93.65
CA GLY A 177 33.31 101.57 -93.73
C GLY A 177 32.33 101.07 -92.64
N ASN A 178 32.73 100.18 -91.73
CA ASN A 178 31.87 99.73 -90.64
C ASN A 178 31.87 100.70 -89.45
N VAL A 179 30.78 101.46 -89.30
CA VAL A 179 30.64 102.49 -88.27
C VAL A 179 29.91 101.96 -87.03
N CYS A 180 30.48 102.17 -85.84
CA CYS A 180 29.89 101.73 -84.58
C CYS A 180 28.60 102.50 -84.21
N LYS A 181 27.68 101.85 -83.48
CA LYS A 181 26.42 102.49 -83.03
C LYS A 181 26.69 103.53 -81.95
N LEU A 182 26.09 104.71 -82.07
CA LEU A 182 26.22 105.83 -81.12
C LEU A 182 25.88 105.50 -79.66
N TYR A 183 24.97 104.55 -79.41
CA TYR A 183 24.49 104.18 -78.08
C TYR A 183 24.22 102.67 -77.96
N TYR A 184 24.41 102.13 -76.75
CA TYR A 184 24.13 100.73 -76.38
C TYR A 184 23.39 100.67 -75.03
N PRO A 185 22.52 99.67 -74.80
CA PRO A 185 21.71 99.59 -73.57
C PRO A 185 22.57 99.52 -72.29
N GLY A 186 22.30 100.43 -71.36
CA GLY A 186 23.00 100.54 -70.08
C GLY A 186 24.42 101.14 -70.14
N GLY A 187 24.89 101.55 -71.32
CA GLY A 187 26.20 102.17 -71.52
C GLY A 187 26.12 103.58 -72.10
N SER A 188 27.30 104.18 -72.32
CA SER A 188 27.45 105.48 -72.97
C SER A 188 28.62 105.49 -73.96
N GLY A 189 28.46 106.26 -75.04
CA GLY A 189 29.42 106.33 -76.15
C GLY A 189 29.60 105.02 -76.92
N SER A 190 30.49 105.06 -77.91
CA SER A 190 30.81 103.97 -78.82
C SER A 190 32.33 103.81 -78.95
N SER A 191 32.82 102.58 -78.90
CA SER A 191 34.26 102.29 -79.06
C SER A 191 34.46 101.09 -79.99
N CYS A 192 35.52 101.14 -80.79
CA CYS A 192 36.03 99.99 -81.53
C CYS A 192 37.22 99.41 -80.76
N VAL A 193 37.15 98.13 -80.40
CA VAL A 193 38.25 97.42 -79.74
C VAL A 193 38.44 96.07 -80.42
N ALA A 194 39.64 95.80 -80.91
CA ALA A 194 39.97 94.59 -81.67
C ALA A 194 39.00 94.30 -82.83
N GLY A 195 38.55 95.36 -83.51
CA GLY A 195 37.58 95.28 -84.61
C GLY A 195 36.13 94.98 -84.21
N GLN A 196 35.76 95.06 -82.93
CA GLN A 196 34.37 94.95 -82.46
C GLN A 196 33.84 96.27 -81.87
N CYS A 197 32.60 96.61 -82.23
CA CYS A 197 31.90 97.80 -81.75
C CYS A 197 31.13 97.52 -80.45
N GLN A 198 31.48 98.24 -79.38
CA GLN A 198 30.87 98.12 -78.06
C GLN A 198 30.60 99.50 -77.42
N ALA A 199 29.94 99.52 -76.26
CA ALA A 199 29.83 100.72 -75.43
C ALA A 199 31.23 101.23 -75.03
N ALA A 200 31.45 102.54 -75.02
CA ALA A 200 32.72 103.10 -74.55
C ALA A 200 32.85 103.01 -73.02
N SER A 201 31.74 103.10 -72.29
CA SER A 201 31.66 102.83 -70.86
C SER A 201 30.29 102.28 -70.46
N CYS A 202 30.23 101.54 -69.34
CA CYS A 202 28.99 101.06 -68.75
C CYS A 202 28.58 101.90 -67.54
N ASN A 203 27.29 102.23 -67.45
CA ASN A 203 26.78 103.11 -66.40
C ASN A 203 26.68 102.35 -65.05
N ASN A 204 26.75 103.08 -63.93
CA ASN A 204 26.62 102.58 -62.55
C ASN A 204 27.55 101.39 -62.18
N GLY A 205 28.73 101.31 -62.82
CA GLY A 205 29.68 100.22 -62.61
C GLY A 205 29.20 98.86 -63.12
N GLY A 206 28.26 98.84 -64.07
CA GLY A 206 27.86 97.62 -64.77
C GLY A 206 29.00 97.04 -65.63
N ILE A 207 28.93 95.75 -65.91
CA ILE A 207 29.89 95.03 -66.76
C ILE A 207 29.29 94.87 -68.16
N TRP A 208 30.10 95.09 -69.21
CA TRP A 208 29.67 94.84 -70.59
C TRP A 208 29.48 93.34 -70.83
N ASN A 209 28.32 92.96 -71.35
CA ASN A 209 28.01 91.60 -71.77
C ASN A 209 27.94 91.55 -73.31
N PRO A 210 28.96 90.98 -73.99
CA PRO A 210 28.99 90.87 -75.45
C PRO A 210 27.82 90.05 -76.00
N SER A 211 27.39 89.00 -75.30
CA SER A 211 26.31 88.09 -75.73
C SER A 211 24.94 88.77 -75.76
N SER A 212 24.72 89.82 -74.96
CA SER A 212 23.49 90.63 -74.99
C SER A 212 23.71 92.04 -75.56
N MET A 213 24.91 92.38 -76.02
CA MET A 213 25.31 93.72 -76.51
C MET A 213 24.87 94.87 -75.58
N ALA A 214 24.98 94.65 -74.26
CA ALA A 214 24.43 95.54 -73.23
C ALA A 214 25.23 95.47 -71.92
N CYS A 215 25.13 96.51 -71.08
CA CYS A 215 25.72 96.54 -69.75
C CYS A 215 24.80 95.92 -68.69
N GLN A 216 25.34 95.10 -67.78
CA GLN A 216 24.59 94.42 -66.72
C GLN A 216 25.03 94.88 -65.32
N ASN A 217 24.07 95.10 -64.42
CA ASN A 217 24.31 95.59 -63.07
C ASN A 217 24.82 94.47 -62.15
N CYS A 218 26.12 94.46 -61.88
CA CYS A 218 26.73 93.50 -60.95
C CYS A 218 26.81 93.99 -59.49
N ASN A 219 26.31 95.18 -59.16
CA ASN A 219 26.45 95.78 -57.83
C ASN A 219 25.28 95.50 -56.88
N SER A 220 24.07 95.34 -57.40
CA SER A 220 22.84 95.14 -56.59
C SER A 220 21.89 94.05 -57.10
N ASP A 221 22.15 93.41 -58.24
CA ASP A 221 21.36 92.28 -58.71
C ASP A 221 21.79 90.99 -57.99
N VAL A 222 20.84 90.34 -57.33
CA VAL A 222 21.03 89.07 -56.61
C VAL A 222 21.46 87.92 -57.53
N ASN A 223 21.24 88.04 -58.85
CA ASN A 223 21.58 87.02 -59.86
C ASN A 223 22.93 87.24 -60.55
N ASN A 224 23.52 88.44 -60.43
CA ASN A 224 24.73 88.86 -61.15
C ASN A 224 25.77 89.49 -60.19
N CYS A 225 25.75 89.10 -58.92
CA CYS A 225 26.38 89.83 -57.83
C CYS A 225 27.91 89.71 -57.85
N GLY A 226 28.59 90.80 -58.23
CA GLY A 226 30.05 90.90 -58.39
C GLY A 226 30.61 90.25 -59.66
N ALA A 227 29.80 89.46 -60.38
CA ALA A 227 30.10 88.93 -61.70
C ALA A 227 28.81 88.48 -62.40
N ILE A 228 28.77 88.60 -63.73
CA ILE A 228 27.64 88.12 -64.54
C ILE A 228 27.40 86.62 -64.25
N GLY A 229 26.15 86.25 -63.94
CA GLY A 229 25.74 84.90 -63.57
C GLY A 229 26.01 84.45 -62.12
N LYS A 230 26.61 85.30 -61.27
CA LYS A 230 26.88 84.97 -59.87
C LYS A 230 25.66 85.20 -58.98
N VAL A 231 24.85 84.16 -58.79
CA VAL A 231 23.65 84.17 -57.94
C VAL A 231 24.01 84.08 -56.45
N CYS A 232 23.38 84.91 -55.61
CA CYS A 232 23.49 84.83 -54.15
C CYS A 232 22.44 83.91 -53.53
N SER A 233 22.87 82.98 -52.69
CA SER A 233 21.96 82.12 -51.91
C SER A 233 22.59 81.72 -50.57
N PHE A 234 21.78 81.67 -49.50
CA PHE A 234 22.20 81.17 -48.18
C PHE A 234 21.21 80.09 -47.67
N PRO A 235 21.69 78.96 -47.12
CA PRO A 235 20.81 77.95 -46.52
C PRO A 235 19.97 78.54 -45.38
N ARG A 236 18.64 78.38 -45.45
CA ARG A 236 17.67 78.82 -44.44
C ARG A 236 17.68 80.33 -44.11
N GLY A 237 18.21 81.18 -44.99
CA GLY A 237 18.28 82.63 -44.78
C GLY A 237 18.12 83.45 -46.06
N THR A 238 17.88 84.75 -45.88
CA THR A 238 17.61 85.69 -46.98
C THR A 238 18.91 86.26 -47.54
N ALA A 239 19.09 86.13 -48.86
CA ALA A 239 20.26 86.62 -49.58
C ALA A 239 19.98 88.00 -50.22
N GLN A 240 20.94 88.91 -50.12
CA GLN A 240 20.94 90.19 -50.83
C GLN A 240 22.29 90.41 -51.52
N CYS A 241 22.29 91.09 -52.66
CA CYS A 241 23.52 91.64 -53.25
C CYS A 241 23.76 93.07 -52.74
N GLN A 242 24.95 93.34 -52.20
CA GLN A 242 25.35 94.67 -51.75
C GLN A 242 26.79 94.94 -52.18
N SER A 243 26.98 95.95 -53.03
CA SER A 243 28.29 96.33 -53.60
C SER A 243 29.06 95.13 -54.18
N GLY A 244 28.37 94.29 -54.97
CA GLY A 244 28.94 93.10 -55.61
C GLY A 244 29.21 91.90 -54.69
N ASN A 245 28.86 92.00 -53.40
CA ASN A 245 29.01 90.93 -52.43
C ASN A 245 27.65 90.36 -52.00
N CYS A 246 27.59 89.03 -51.88
CA CYS A 246 26.42 88.34 -51.35
C CYS A 246 26.43 88.44 -49.81
N VAL A 247 25.38 89.02 -49.23
CA VAL A 247 25.22 89.20 -47.78
C VAL A 247 23.95 88.52 -47.28
N LEU A 248 24.05 87.94 -46.08
CA LEU A 248 22.95 87.29 -45.36
C LEU A 248 22.23 88.34 -44.51
N THR A 249 20.97 88.62 -44.80
CA THR A 249 20.20 89.72 -44.15
C THR A 249 19.27 89.26 -43.03
N GLY A 250 19.00 87.96 -42.93
CA GLY A 250 18.10 87.40 -41.92
C GLY A 250 17.94 85.89 -42.08
N CYS A 251 17.33 85.26 -41.07
CA CYS A 251 17.01 83.84 -41.08
C CYS A 251 15.52 83.61 -41.34
N ASN A 252 15.20 82.51 -42.02
CA ASN A 252 13.81 82.12 -42.28
C ASN A 252 13.14 81.66 -40.96
N SER A 253 11.81 81.74 -40.90
CA SER A 253 11.04 81.34 -39.71
C SER A 253 11.38 79.91 -39.25
N GLY A 254 11.52 79.70 -37.93
CA GLY A 254 12.02 78.46 -37.36
C GLY A 254 13.53 78.24 -37.56
N SER A 255 14.31 79.29 -37.79
CA SER A 255 15.77 79.26 -37.80
C SER A 255 16.33 80.58 -37.24
N TYR A 256 17.41 80.48 -36.46
CA TYR A 256 17.97 81.56 -35.66
C TYR A 256 19.44 81.79 -36.01
N MET A 257 19.93 83.00 -35.77
CA MET A 257 21.31 83.38 -36.07
C MET A 257 22.27 82.82 -35.01
N VAL A 258 23.10 81.85 -35.39
CA VAL A 258 24.10 81.23 -34.51
C VAL A 258 25.44 81.24 -35.23
N GLY A 259 26.46 81.89 -34.64
CA GLY A 259 27.81 81.94 -35.22
C GLY A 259 27.90 82.58 -36.61
N GLY A 260 26.93 83.41 -37.02
CA GLY A 260 26.86 83.99 -38.36
C GLY A 260 26.16 83.12 -39.41
N GLN A 261 25.52 82.02 -39.00
CA GLN A 261 24.74 81.13 -39.87
C GLN A 261 23.31 80.93 -39.34
N CYS A 262 22.37 80.61 -40.22
CA CYS A 262 20.97 80.35 -39.86
C CYS A 262 20.76 78.88 -39.51
N VAL A 263 20.63 78.59 -38.21
CA VAL A 263 20.50 77.24 -37.66
C VAL A 263 19.08 77.02 -37.14
N ALA A 264 18.48 75.86 -37.42
CA ALA A 264 17.21 75.49 -36.81
C ALA A 264 17.42 75.05 -35.36
N LEU A 265 16.69 75.65 -34.43
CA LEU A 265 16.70 75.34 -33.00
C LEU A 265 15.25 75.17 -32.52
N ASP A 266 15.01 74.20 -31.64
CA ASP A 266 13.69 73.98 -31.04
C ASP A 266 13.64 74.60 -29.64
N LEU A 267 13.13 75.84 -29.55
CA LEU A 267 13.00 76.54 -28.28
C LEU A 267 11.95 75.90 -27.33
N THR A 268 11.16 74.93 -27.80
CA THR A 268 10.10 74.28 -27.01
C THR A 268 10.59 73.08 -26.20
N SER A 269 11.67 72.42 -26.66
CA SER A 269 12.19 71.17 -26.09
C SER A 269 13.73 71.05 -25.99
N ASP A 270 14.52 71.96 -26.59
CA ASP A 270 15.98 71.95 -26.44
C ASP A 270 16.41 72.51 -25.07
N ASP A 271 16.92 71.62 -24.21
CA ASP A 271 17.43 71.94 -22.87
C ASP A 271 18.57 72.99 -22.85
N LYS A 272 19.15 73.33 -24.01
CA LYS A 272 20.21 74.36 -24.18
C LYS A 272 19.71 75.68 -24.76
N ASN A 273 18.48 75.73 -25.26
CA ASN A 273 17.91 76.88 -25.98
C ASN A 273 16.45 77.13 -25.55
N CYS A 274 16.11 76.83 -24.29
CA CYS A 274 14.72 76.73 -23.86
C CYS A 274 14.04 78.10 -23.76
N GLY A 275 13.04 78.34 -24.61
CA GLY A 275 12.33 79.62 -24.74
C GLY A 275 13.17 80.76 -25.35
N SER A 276 14.50 80.70 -25.28
CA SER A 276 15.42 81.60 -25.96
C SER A 276 16.79 80.94 -26.23
N VAL A 277 17.45 81.37 -27.31
CA VAL A 277 18.75 80.82 -27.75
C VAL A 277 19.80 81.02 -26.65
N GLY A 278 20.47 79.93 -26.26
CA GLY A 278 21.47 79.89 -25.19
C GLY A 278 20.91 79.77 -23.76
N ASN A 279 19.59 79.71 -23.56
CA ASN A 279 19.01 79.49 -22.24
C ASN A 279 19.07 78.00 -21.85
N VAL A 280 20.07 77.64 -21.05
CA VAL A 280 20.31 76.26 -20.58
C VAL A 280 19.53 75.97 -19.29
N CYS A 281 18.80 74.87 -19.23
CA CYS A 281 17.97 74.47 -18.09
C CYS A 281 18.76 73.92 -16.88
N SER A 282 19.59 74.77 -16.27
CA SER A 282 20.39 74.46 -15.09
C SER A 282 19.64 74.72 -13.78
N PHE A 283 19.66 73.76 -12.85
CA PHE A 283 19.08 73.87 -11.51
C PHE A 283 20.11 73.48 -10.43
N PRO A 284 20.13 74.14 -9.25
CA PRO A 284 20.97 73.71 -8.15
C PRO A 284 20.64 72.29 -7.69
N ASN A 285 21.65 71.41 -7.68
CA ASN A 285 21.56 70.01 -7.25
C ASN A 285 20.52 69.15 -8.01
N GLY A 286 20.18 69.50 -9.25
CA GLY A 286 19.29 68.70 -10.09
C GLY A 286 19.40 69.00 -11.59
N ALA A 287 18.89 68.09 -12.41
CA ALA A 287 18.76 68.27 -13.84
C ALA A 287 17.43 68.95 -14.18
N GLY A 288 17.48 69.91 -15.10
CA GLY A 288 16.30 70.51 -15.71
C GLY A 288 16.13 70.08 -17.16
N SER A 289 14.91 70.18 -17.66
CA SER A 289 14.60 70.02 -19.09
C SER A 289 13.59 71.05 -19.57
N CYS A 290 13.60 71.33 -20.87
CA CYS A 290 12.69 72.27 -21.51
C CYS A 290 11.32 71.63 -21.78
N VAL A 291 10.27 72.24 -21.23
CA VAL A 291 8.88 71.79 -21.42
C VAL A 291 8.01 72.98 -21.80
N ALA A 292 7.69 73.08 -23.10
CA ALA A 292 6.86 74.14 -23.67
C ALA A 292 7.43 75.55 -23.45
N ASN A 293 8.71 75.73 -23.82
CA ASN A 293 9.46 77.00 -23.70
C ASN A 293 9.80 77.42 -22.25
N GLN A 294 9.67 76.51 -21.27
CA GLN A 294 10.01 76.76 -19.87
C GLN A 294 10.92 75.65 -19.34
N CYS A 295 12.03 76.02 -18.72
CA CYS A 295 12.87 75.08 -17.98
C CYS A 295 12.14 74.60 -16.73
N LYS A 296 12.07 73.28 -16.54
CA LYS A 296 11.47 72.64 -15.35
C LYS A 296 12.47 71.66 -14.75
N LEU A 297 12.56 71.64 -13.42
CA LEU A 297 13.33 70.66 -12.66
C LEU A 297 12.71 69.28 -12.85
N THR A 298 13.44 68.32 -13.43
CA THR A 298 12.94 66.97 -13.74
C THR A 298 13.44 65.90 -12.78
N SER A 299 14.65 66.04 -12.25
CA SER A 299 15.22 65.08 -11.29
C SER A 299 16.30 65.72 -10.43
N CYS A 300 16.40 65.31 -9.17
CA CYS A 300 17.50 65.71 -8.29
C CYS A 300 18.73 64.81 -8.43
N ASN A 301 19.91 65.36 -8.13
CA ASN A 301 21.16 64.63 -8.08
C ASN A 301 21.18 63.65 -6.89
N ALA A 302 22.05 62.63 -6.94
CA ALA A 302 22.16 61.64 -5.86
C ALA A 302 22.42 62.30 -4.50
N GLY A 303 21.65 61.90 -3.48
CA GLY A 303 21.67 62.50 -2.14
C GLY A 303 20.68 63.64 -1.92
N PHE A 304 19.92 64.04 -2.96
CA PHE A 304 18.92 65.11 -2.87
C PHE A 304 17.52 64.62 -3.25
N ALA A 305 16.50 65.10 -2.55
CA ALA A 305 15.09 64.82 -2.79
C ALA A 305 14.37 66.05 -3.37
N LEU A 306 13.32 65.81 -4.16
CA LEU A 306 12.45 66.85 -4.68
C LEU A 306 11.53 67.39 -3.57
N MET A 307 11.74 68.62 -3.15
CA MET A 307 10.85 69.34 -2.25
C MET A 307 10.10 70.42 -3.02
N THR A 308 8.78 70.27 -3.11
CA THR A 308 7.88 71.28 -3.69
C THR A 308 7.24 72.08 -2.57
N THR A 309 7.69 73.31 -2.39
CA THR A 309 7.02 74.27 -1.49
C THR A 309 5.66 74.63 -2.08
N GLY A 310 4.60 74.50 -1.27
CA GLY A 310 3.23 74.75 -1.72
C GLY A 310 3.06 76.18 -2.25
N GLY A 311 2.64 76.31 -3.51
CA GLY A 311 2.33 77.60 -4.12
C GLY A 311 1.11 78.24 -3.46
N SER A 312 1.15 79.57 -3.33
CA SER A 312 -0.02 80.34 -2.90
C SER A 312 -0.92 80.64 -4.10
N PHE A 313 -2.13 81.15 -3.88
CA PHE A 313 -3.01 81.64 -4.95
C PHE A 313 -2.37 82.74 -5.83
N PHE A 314 -1.27 83.33 -5.36
CA PHE A 314 -0.49 84.37 -6.05
C PHE A 314 0.95 83.93 -6.43
N SER A 315 1.33 82.66 -6.25
CA SER A 315 2.67 82.18 -6.58
C SER A 315 2.71 80.73 -7.09
N ALA A 316 3.36 80.51 -8.23
CA ALA A 316 3.59 79.17 -8.76
C ALA A 316 4.45 78.34 -7.78
N PRO A 317 4.16 77.04 -7.59
CA PRO A 317 4.90 76.19 -6.66
C PRO A 317 6.36 76.03 -7.12
N THR A 318 7.30 76.42 -6.27
CA THR A 318 8.72 76.23 -6.51
C THR A 318 9.14 74.83 -6.05
N SER A 319 9.70 74.06 -6.99
CA SER A 319 10.32 72.77 -6.70
C SER A 319 11.85 72.92 -6.64
N SER A 320 12.46 72.32 -5.62
CA SER A 320 13.90 72.41 -5.36
C SER A 320 14.47 71.08 -4.88
N CYS A 321 15.79 70.92 -5.00
CA CYS A 321 16.49 69.72 -4.55
C CYS A 321 17.14 69.94 -3.18
N VAL A 322 16.57 69.35 -2.14
CA VAL A 322 17.05 69.44 -0.75
C VAL A 322 17.84 68.19 -0.38
N ALA A 323 18.93 68.34 0.38
CA ALA A 323 19.73 67.20 0.81
C ALA A 323 18.93 66.31 1.78
N VAL A 324 19.03 64.98 1.62
CA VAL A 324 18.37 64.00 2.48
C VAL A 324 19.36 62.98 3.02
N ASP A 325 19.32 62.73 4.33
CA ASP A 325 20.22 61.76 4.94
C ASP A 325 19.73 60.33 4.74
N THR A 326 20.24 59.69 3.69
CA THR A 326 19.96 58.28 3.41
C THR A 326 20.44 57.31 4.50
N GLN A 327 21.22 57.73 5.50
CA GLN A 327 21.69 56.87 6.59
C GLN A 327 20.71 56.81 7.78
N THR A 328 19.98 57.89 8.08
CA THR A 328 19.10 57.99 9.27
C THR A 328 17.67 58.50 9.01
N ASP A 329 17.37 59.10 7.85
CA ASP A 329 15.99 59.52 7.53
C ASP A 329 15.09 58.32 7.20
N ILE A 330 14.07 58.12 8.03
CA ILE A 330 13.02 57.10 7.88
C ILE A 330 12.25 57.20 6.55
N ASN A 331 12.27 58.33 5.84
CA ASN A 331 11.55 58.54 4.56
C ASN A 331 12.45 58.37 3.33
N ASN A 332 13.77 58.28 3.49
CA ASN A 332 14.78 58.26 2.42
C ASN A 332 15.85 57.17 2.65
N CYS A 333 15.48 56.08 3.31
CA CYS A 333 16.43 55.16 3.92
C CYS A 333 17.16 54.29 2.89
N GLY A 334 18.48 54.43 2.79
CA GLY A 334 19.32 53.78 1.80
C GLY A 334 19.20 54.36 0.39
N THR A 335 17.99 54.74 -0.04
CA THR A 335 17.72 55.48 -1.28
C THR A 335 16.63 56.53 -1.09
N VAL A 336 16.73 57.62 -1.86
CA VAL A 336 15.76 58.73 -1.86
C VAL A 336 14.35 58.20 -2.14
N GLY A 337 13.39 58.59 -1.30
CA GLY A 337 11.99 58.14 -1.35
C GLY A 337 11.71 56.75 -0.77
N ASN A 338 12.72 55.97 -0.35
CA ASN A 338 12.50 54.68 0.29
C ASN A 338 12.08 54.86 1.76
N LYS A 339 10.76 54.93 1.97
CA LYS A 339 10.18 55.06 3.31
C LYS A 339 10.14 53.74 4.05
N CYS A 340 10.64 53.72 5.29
CA CYS A 340 10.46 52.60 6.19
C CYS A 340 9.02 52.56 6.71
N TYR A 341 8.35 51.43 6.49
CA TYR A 341 7.00 51.15 7.00
C TYR A 341 7.06 50.36 8.31
N SER A 342 6.00 50.46 9.12
CA SER A 342 5.89 49.77 10.40
C SER A 342 5.93 48.25 10.23
N PHE A 343 6.97 47.60 10.77
CA PHE A 343 7.10 46.14 10.75
C PHE A 343 6.15 45.48 11.76
N ALA A 344 5.60 44.31 11.40
CA ALA A 344 4.82 43.51 12.34
C ALA A 344 5.65 43.17 13.59
N ASN A 345 5.01 43.26 14.77
CA ASN A 345 5.62 43.12 16.09
C ASN A 345 6.75 44.13 16.41
N SER A 346 6.76 45.31 15.77
CA SER A 346 7.59 46.45 16.15
C SER A 346 6.80 47.57 16.84
N VAL A 347 7.40 48.18 17.86
CA VAL A 347 6.90 49.38 18.57
C VAL A 347 7.18 50.65 17.76
N GLY A 348 8.19 50.59 16.89
CA GLY A 348 8.64 51.70 16.07
C GLY A 348 9.60 51.23 14.99
N THR A 349 9.95 52.11 14.08
CA THR A 349 10.82 51.81 12.94
C THR A 349 11.77 52.98 12.71
N SER A 350 13.01 52.69 12.36
CA SER A 350 14.07 53.67 12.13
C SER A 350 14.84 53.33 10.85
N CYS A 351 15.58 54.31 10.33
CA CYS A 351 16.66 54.03 9.39
C CYS A 351 17.98 53.99 10.18
N VAL A 352 18.79 52.94 9.95
CA VAL A 352 20.11 52.80 10.56
C VAL A 352 21.07 52.26 9.50
N ALA A 353 22.14 53.01 9.22
CA ALA A 353 23.14 52.69 8.20
C ALA A 353 22.51 52.39 6.81
N GLY A 354 21.49 53.17 6.44
CA GLY A 354 20.78 53.02 5.15
C GLY A 354 19.90 51.77 5.03
N LYS A 355 19.51 51.16 6.15
CA LYS A 355 18.54 50.06 6.18
C LYS A 355 17.43 50.34 7.19
N CYS A 356 16.20 50.02 6.80
CA CYS A 356 15.05 50.06 7.70
C CYS A 356 15.18 48.99 8.77
N GLN A 357 15.02 49.37 10.04
CA GLN A 357 15.08 48.47 11.20
C GLN A 357 13.86 48.68 12.10
N GLY A 358 13.28 47.58 12.59
CA GLY A 358 12.17 47.60 13.53
C GLY A 358 12.65 47.48 14.98
N SER A 359 12.28 48.45 15.82
CA SER A 359 12.42 48.32 17.28
C SER A 359 11.31 47.41 17.79
N CYS A 360 11.64 46.18 18.17
CA CYS A 360 10.66 45.14 18.46
C CYS A 360 9.95 45.29 19.82
N PHE A 361 8.72 44.78 19.93
CA PHE A 361 8.05 44.66 21.24
C PHE A 361 8.83 43.73 22.18
N SER A 362 8.63 43.88 23.49
CA SER A 362 9.19 42.96 24.48
C SER A 362 8.84 41.51 24.14
N GLY A 363 9.84 40.64 24.18
CA GLY A 363 9.72 39.24 23.77
C GLY A 363 9.91 38.96 22.27
N PHE A 364 10.24 39.98 21.48
CA PHE A 364 10.64 39.87 20.07
C PHE A 364 12.02 40.52 19.85
N ALA A 365 12.76 40.05 18.85
CA ALA A 365 14.05 40.63 18.45
C ALA A 365 14.11 40.85 16.92
N TRP A 366 14.95 41.81 16.50
CA TRP A 366 15.06 42.19 15.10
C TRP A 366 15.90 41.19 14.30
N ASP A 367 15.25 40.51 13.36
CA ASP A 367 15.91 39.70 12.35
C ASP A 367 16.18 40.55 11.10
N SER A 368 17.45 40.88 10.89
CA SER A 368 17.92 41.64 9.72
C SER A 368 17.98 40.83 8.43
N SER A 369 17.80 39.50 8.47
CA SER A 369 17.81 38.64 7.28
C SER A 369 16.46 38.53 6.60
N ALA A 370 15.35 38.51 7.36
CA ALA A 370 13.98 38.57 6.84
C ALA A 370 13.25 39.90 7.19
N SER A 371 14.00 40.92 7.60
CA SER A 371 13.53 42.29 7.90
C SER A 371 12.25 42.34 8.75
N ARG A 372 12.24 41.63 9.89
CA ARG A 372 11.07 41.51 10.76
C ARG A 372 11.42 41.25 12.22
N CYS A 373 10.50 41.54 13.12
CA CYS A 373 10.60 41.13 14.51
C CYS A 373 10.15 39.67 14.67
N ARG A 374 11.09 38.76 15.00
CA ARG A 374 10.79 37.35 15.33
C ARG A 374 10.60 37.21 16.84
N ALA A 375 9.70 36.33 17.27
CA ALA A 375 9.51 36.04 18.68
C ALA A 375 10.75 35.35 19.24
N VAL A 376 11.14 35.69 20.48
CA VAL A 376 12.29 35.08 21.16
C VAL A 376 11.94 34.42 22.49
N LEU A 377 10.70 34.53 22.98
CA LEU A 377 10.28 33.89 24.24
C LEU A 377 9.85 32.42 24.08
N ASN A 378 9.47 32.02 22.87
CA ASN A 378 8.85 30.72 22.57
C ASN A 378 9.25 30.10 21.21
N ASP A 379 10.12 30.75 20.42
CA ASP A 379 10.69 30.15 19.21
C ASP A 379 11.96 29.36 19.56
N VAL A 380 11.92 28.05 19.33
CA VAL A 380 13.03 27.12 19.58
C VAL A 380 14.27 27.42 18.72
N ASN A 381 14.13 28.20 17.64
CA ASN A 381 15.23 28.58 16.73
C ASN A 381 15.79 29.99 16.97
N ASN A 382 15.20 30.74 17.90
CA ASN A 382 15.53 32.14 18.19
C ASN A 382 15.39 32.45 19.69
N CYS A 383 15.74 31.51 20.56
CA CYS A 383 15.38 31.59 21.97
C CYS A 383 16.25 32.61 22.72
N GLY A 384 15.63 33.64 23.29
CA GLY A 384 16.31 34.78 23.91
C GLY A 384 16.97 35.73 22.91
N SER A 385 17.54 35.22 21.81
CA SER A 385 18.16 36.01 20.74
C SER A 385 18.05 35.34 19.37
N ILE A 386 18.14 36.15 18.31
CA ILE A 386 18.04 35.68 16.93
C ILE A 386 19.18 34.69 16.61
N GLY A 387 18.81 33.51 16.12
CA GLY A 387 19.75 32.44 15.76
C GLY A 387 20.21 31.56 16.92
N ASN A 388 19.79 31.82 18.17
CA ASN A 388 20.02 30.90 19.27
C ASN A 388 19.03 29.72 19.18
N VAL A 389 19.46 28.65 18.50
CA VAL A 389 18.71 27.41 18.37
C VAL A 389 18.91 26.57 19.62
N CYS A 390 17.82 26.17 20.27
CA CYS A 390 17.88 25.30 21.44
C CYS A 390 18.19 23.85 21.04
N ASP A 391 19.37 23.39 21.43
CA ASP A 391 19.71 21.96 21.47
C ASP A 391 19.63 21.46 22.93
N ILE A 392 19.11 20.24 23.10
CA ILE A 392 18.99 19.55 24.39
C ILE A 392 19.42 18.10 24.16
N PRO A 393 20.67 17.74 24.51
CA PRO A 393 21.14 16.37 24.40
C PRO A 393 20.22 15.39 25.15
N ASN A 394 19.86 14.28 24.50
CA ASN A 394 18.93 13.27 25.01
C ASN A 394 17.53 13.79 25.37
N GLY A 395 17.05 14.83 24.69
CA GLY A 395 15.66 15.28 24.79
C GLY A 395 15.16 16.07 23.59
N ARG A 396 13.97 16.62 23.72
CA ARG A 396 13.38 17.60 22.80
C ARG A 396 13.43 18.97 23.45
N ALA A 397 13.99 19.95 22.74
CA ALA A 397 14.06 21.32 23.21
C ALA A 397 12.73 22.08 23.08
N MET A 398 12.53 23.04 23.97
CA MET A 398 11.63 24.18 23.82
C MET A 398 12.35 25.48 24.19
N CYS A 399 11.79 26.60 23.75
CA CYS A 399 12.07 27.89 24.34
C CYS A 399 10.98 28.24 25.35
N LEU A 400 11.36 28.66 26.56
CA LEU A 400 10.44 29.17 27.58
C LEU A 400 10.99 30.48 28.16
N SER A 401 10.22 31.57 28.02
CA SER A 401 10.57 32.90 28.52
C SER A 401 11.95 33.43 28.05
N GLY A 402 12.45 32.94 26.90
CA GLY A 402 13.76 33.31 26.36
C GLY A 402 14.92 32.40 26.78
N SER A 403 14.66 31.35 27.56
CA SER A 403 15.64 30.33 27.93
C SER A 403 15.34 29.00 27.26
N CYS A 404 16.37 28.33 26.74
CA CYS A 404 16.26 26.97 26.23
C CYS A 404 16.05 25.98 27.39
N GLN A 405 15.05 25.10 27.26
CA GLN A 405 14.66 24.13 28.28
C GLN A 405 14.27 22.78 27.64
N PRO A 406 14.38 21.65 28.37
CA PRO A 406 13.84 20.37 27.95
C PRO A 406 12.30 20.39 28.00
N LEU A 407 11.65 20.23 26.84
CA LEU A 407 10.20 20.00 26.75
C LEU A 407 9.83 18.59 27.22
N SER A 408 10.70 17.63 26.89
CA SER A 408 10.59 16.22 27.24
C SER A 408 11.96 15.58 27.06
N CYS A 409 12.40 14.74 27.98
CA CYS A 409 13.60 13.93 27.78
C CYS A 409 13.29 12.63 27.02
N ASN A 410 14.30 12.05 26.38
CA ASN A 410 14.20 10.76 25.70
C ASN A 410 14.01 9.64 26.73
N PHE A 411 13.48 8.49 26.30
CA PHE A 411 13.26 7.34 27.18
C PHE A 411 14.57 6.92 27.91
N GLY A 412 14.50 6.82 29.24
CA GLY A 412 15.67 6.57 30.11
C GLY A 412 16.38 7.83 30.64
N TYR A 413 15.97 9.03 30.19
CA TYR A 413 16.49 10.31 30.66
C TYR A 413 15.37 11.13 31.30
N TYR A 414 15.73 11.99 32.27
CA TYR A 414 14.80 12.79 33.06
C TYR A 414 15.33 14.22 33.22
N ASN A 415 14.42 15.18 33.38
CA ASN A 415 14.78 16.58 33.55
C ASN A 415 15.30 16.82 34.98
N LEU A 416 16.60 17.01 35.11
CA LEU A 416 17.24 17.51 36.33
C LEU A 416 17.71 18.94 36.07
N ASP A 417 17.09 19.90 36.76
CA ASP A 417 17.44 21.33 36.77
C ASP A 417 17.68 21.96 35.37
N GLY A 418 16.92 21.52 34.36
CA GLY A 418 16.99 22.03 32.99
C GLY A 418 17.87 21.22 32.04
N ALA A 419 18.38 20.05 32.45
CA ALA A 419 19.14 19.13 31.60
C ALA A 419 18.53 17.72 31.60
N CYS A 420 18.61 17.01 30.47
CA CYS A 420 18.18 15.61 30.37
C CYS A 420 19.31 14.66 30.79
N ALA A 421 19.22 14.13 32.02
CA ALA A 421 20.19 13.22 32.61
C ALA A 421 19.61 11.82 32.82
N SER A 422 20.44 10.78 32.68
CA SER A 422 20.09 9.41 33.02
C SER A 422 20.24 9.19 34.53
N LEU A 423 19.24 8.59 35.17
CA LEU A 423 19.33 8.16 36.57
C LEU A 423 19.34 6.63 36.66
N ASP A 424 20.11 6.09 37.61
CA ASP A 424 20.05 4.65 37.93
C ASP A 424 18.81 4.35 38.80
N LEU A 425 17.67 4.19 38.13
CA LEU A 425 16.43 3.78 38.78
C LEU A 425 16.46 2.32 39.28
N GLN A 426 17.53 1.55 39.03
CA GLN A 426 17.64 0.14 39.44
C GLN A 426 18.34 -0.03 40.79
N THR A 427 19.32 0.83 41.13
CA THR A 427 20.12 0.71 42.37
C THR A 427 20.26 1.99 43.21
N ASP A 428 19.91 3.19 42.72
CA ASP A 428 19.97 4.40 43.55
C ASP A 428 18.81 4.47 44.56
N VAL A 429 19.15 4.43 45.85
CA VAL A 429 18.21 4.61 46.98
C VAL A 429 17.52 5.98 47.02
N ASN A 430 17.96 6.95 46.21
CA ASN A 430 17.33 8.27 46.10
C ASN A 430 16.34 8.40 44.94
N ASN A 431 16.36 7.47 44.00
CA ASN A 431 15.62 7.53 42.73
C ASN A 431 15.08 6.15 42.36
N CYS A 432 14.66 5.36 43.35
CA CYS A 432 14.42 3.95 43.16
C CYS A 432 13.10 3.70 42.41
N GLY A 433 13.17 3.12 41.21
CA GLY A 433 12.02 2.87 40.34
C GLY A 433 11.41 4.13 39.68
N LEU A 434 11.43 5.27 40.38
CA LEU A 434 10.98 6.57 39.88
C LEU A 434 11.97 7.69 40.28
N PRO A 435 12.21 8.69 39.40
CA PRO A 435 13.03 9.86 39.76
C PRO A 435 12.49 10.57 41.00
N GLY A 436 13.37 10.91 41.93
CA GLY A 436 13.04 11.53 43.21
C GLY A 436 12.41 10.60 44.26
N LEU A 437 12.10 9.33 43.93
CA LEU A 437 11.58 8.36 44.89
C LEU A 437 12.69 7.85 45.81
N ARG A 438 12.93 8.61 46.88
CA ARG A 438 13.84 8.26 47.96
C ARG A 438 13.24 7.12 48.79
N CYS A 439 14.00 6.04 49.00
CA CYS A 439 13.56 4.93 49.84
C CYS A 439 13.34 5.38 51.30
N PRO A 440 12.37 4.78 52.03
CA PRO A 440 12.13 5.11 53.43
C PRO A 440 13.36 4.77 54.28
N THR A 441 13.58 5.51 55.37
CA THR A 441 14.78 5.38 56.22
C THR A 441 14.88 4.08 56.99
N SER A 442 13.78 3.32 57.10
CA SER A 442 13.74 1.94 57.62
C SER A 442 12.45 1.25 57.17
N PHE A 443 12.45 -0.09 57.21
CA PHE A 443 11.27 -0.92 57.05
C PHE A 443 10.90 -1.58 58.38
N LEU A 444 9.60 -1.70 58.67
CA LEU A 444 9.15 -2.46 59.85
C LEU A 444 9.58 -3.93 59.71
N PHE A 445 10.14 -4.50 60.78
CA PHE A 445 10.83 -5.80 60.81
C PHE A 445 11.98 -6.01 59.80
N GLY A 446 12.39 -4.97 59.07
CA GLY A 446 13.56 -4.98 58.19
C GLY A 446 14.86 -4.62 58.89
N THR A 447 15.96 -4.77 58.15
CA THR A 447 17.31 -4.29 58.50
C THR A 447 17.98 -3.68 57.27
N GLY A 448 18.57 -2.49 57.41
CA GLY A 448 19.07 -1.72 56.27
C GLY A 448 17.98 -1.23 55.32
N VAL A 449 18.40 -0.56 54.25
CA VAL A 449 17.58 -0.03 53.15
C VAL A 449 18.42 -0.11 51.87
N THR A 450 17.84 -0.61 50.80
CA THR A 450 18.47 -0.71 49.48
C THR A 450 17.45 -0.56 48.36
N CYS A 451 17.91 -0.15 47.18
CA CYS A 451 17.16 -0.22 45.94
C CYS A 451 17.70 -1.39 45.12
N VAL A 452 16.83 -2.34 44.73
CA VAL A 452 17.22 -3.42 43.82
C VAL A 452 16.05 -3.70 42.88
N GLY A 453 16.28 -3.56 41.58
CA GLY A 453 15.24 -3.77 40.56
C GLY A 453 14.25 -2.61 40.46
N GLY A 454 14.60 -1.42 40.97
CA GLY A 454 13.68 -0.29 41.11
C GLY A 454 12.63 -0.44 42.20
N ILE A 455 12.84 -1.36 43.15
CA ILE A 455 11.99 -1.54 44.32
C ILE A 455 12.82 -1.30 45.59
N CYS A 456 12.38 -0.33 46.40
CA CYS A 456 12.91 -0.09 47.74
C CYS A 456 12.58 -1.27 48.65
N ARG A 457 13.59 -1.82 49.31
CA ARG A 457 13.47 -2.96 50.22
C ARG A 457 14.52 -2.89 51.35
N PRO A 458 14.36 -3.59 52.47
CA PRO A 458 15.45 -3.78 53.42
C PRO A 458 16.53 -4.71 52.83
N ASN A 459 17.73 -4.70 53.40
CA ASN A 459 18.82 -5.60 53.01
C ASN A 459 18.49 -7.05 53.40
N SER A 460 17.84 -7.23 54.55
CA SER A 460 17.20 -8.48 54.97
C SER A 460 16.10 -8.21 56.00
N CYS A 461 15.11 -9.09 56.08
CA CYS A 461 14.15 -9.12 57.19
C CYS A 461 14.76 -9.74 58.45
N LYS A 462 14.17 -9.46 59.62
CA LYS A 462 14.56 -10.10 60.89
C LYS A 462 14.11 -11.57 60.92
N ASN A 463 14.76 -12.39 61.75
CA ASN A 463 14.36 -13.79 61.96
C ASN A 463 12.86 -13.88 62.28
N GLY A 464 12.15 -14.80 61.62
CA GLY A 464 10.69 -14.93 61.69
C GLY A 464 9.93 -14.15 60.62
N TYR A 465 10.59 -13.29 59.84
CA TYR A 465 9.99 -12.47 58.79
C TYR A 465 10.66 -12.69 57.43
N ASP A 466 9.89 -12.55 56.35
CA ASP A 466 10.36 -12.60 54.96
C ASP A 466 9.81 -11.41 54.14
N TRP A 467 10.42 -11.13 52.98
CA TRP A 467 10.07 -9.97 52.16
C TRP A 467 8.85 -10.25 51.27
N ASP A 468 7.71 -9.65 51.63
CA ASP A 468 6.53 -9.61 50.78
C ASP A 468 6.76 -8.60 49.64
N ILE A 469 7.15 -9.11 48.48
CA ILE A 469 7.40 -8.29 47.28
C ILE A 469 6.12 -7.68 46.67
N LEU A 470 4.93 -8.19 47.04
CA LEU A 470 3.66 -7.68 46.53
C LEU A 470 3.18 -6.47 47.35
N HIS A 471 3.37 -6.51 48.67
CA HIS A 471 2.93 -5.48 49.62
C HIS A 471 4.06 -4.60 50.18
N LEU A 472 5.32 -4.89 49.81
CA LEU A 472 6.53 -4.11 50.13
C LEU A 472 6.85 -3.98 51.63
N PHE A 473 6.66 -5.06 52.41
CA PHE A 473 7.08 -5.11 53.82
C PHE A 473 7.61 -6.49 54.24
N CYS A 474 8.28 -6.54 55.40
CA CYS A 474 8.68 -7.81 56.02
C CYS A 474 7.47 -8.42 56.76
N ARG A 475 6.85 -9.44 56.17
CA ARG A 475 5.67 -10.15 56.74
C ARG A 475 6.13 -11.28 57.66
N ASP A 476 5.36 -11.54 58.72
CA ASP A 476 5.63 -12.69 59.59
C ASP A 476 5.41 -14.00 58.83
N VAL A 477 6.33 -14.94 58.98
CA VAL A 477 6.32 -16.25 58.34
C VAL A 477 6.40 -17.39 59.35
N SER A 478 6.30 -17.08 60.64
CA SER A 478 6.51 -18.06 61.72
C SER A 478 5.27 -18.88 62.08
N ASP A 479 4.07 -18.29 61.99
CA ASP A 479 2.78 -18.91 62.32
C ASP A 479 1.66 -18.70 61.25
N ASP A 480 1.80 -17.72 60.35
CA ASP A 480 0.86 -17.50 59.24
C ASP A 480 0.77 -18.71 58.30
N MET A 481 -0.43 -19.29 58.20
CA MET A 481 -0.71 -20.44 57.34
C MET A 481 -0.61 -20.12 55.83
N ASN A 482 -0.66 -18.85 55.42
CA ASN A 482 -0.54 -18.43 54.02
C ASN A 482 0.90 -18.10 53.61
N ASN A 483 1.80 -17.87 54.57
CA ASN A 483 3.16 -17.36 54.37
C ASN A 483 4.19 -18.21 55.12
N CYS A 484 3.93 -19.51 55.30
CA CYS A 484 4.70 -20.35 56.21
C CYS A 484 6.15 -20.57 55.74
N GLY A 485 7.10 -20.06 56.52
CA GLY A 485 8.54 -20.12 56.26
C GLY A 485 9.08 -19.16 55.19
N ARG A 486 8.20 -18.59 54.35
CA ARG A 486 8.47 -17.53 53.36
C ARG A 486 7.17 -17.00 52.76
N CYS A 487 7.17 -15.78 52.24
CA CYS A 487 5.98 -15.14 51.68
C CYS A 487 5.37 -15.96 50.52
N GLY A 488 4.04 -16.00 50.47
CA GLY A 488 3.25 -16.74 49.49
C GLY A 488 3.30 -18.28 49.62
N SER A 489 4.02 -18.84 50.60
CA SER A 489 4.06 -20.30 50.82
C SER A 489 2.94 -20.76 51.74
N VAL A 490 1.76 -20.95 51.15
CA VAL A 490 0.59 -21.51 51.85
C VAL A 490 0.90 -22.93 52.35
N CYS A 491 0.74 -23.14 53.66
CA CYS A 491 0.96 -24.41 54.33
C CYS A 491 -0.12 -25.43 53.93
N THR A 492 0.14 -26.10 52.82
CA THR A 492 -0.75 -27.07 52.18
C THR A 492 -0.33 -28.50 52.51
N ILE A 493 -1.25 -29.27 53.09
CA ILE A 493 -1.07 -30.69 53.37
C ILE A 493 -1.95 -31.49 52.41
N ALA A 494 -1.34 -32.41 51.66
CA ALA A 494 -2.09 -33.28 50.76
C ALA A 494 -3.10 -34.12 51.58
N ASN A 495 -4.39 -33.98 51.26
CA ASN A 495 -5.51 -34.62 51.98
C ASN A 495 -5.64 -34.25 53.48
N GLY A 496 -5.20 -33.06 53.87
CA GLY A 496 -5.35 -32.57 55.25
C GLY A 496 -5.32 -31.06 55.38
N VAL A 497 -5.37 -30.59 56.64
CA VAL A 497 -5.26 -29.19 57.02
C VAL A 497 -3.86 -28.95 57.58
N GLY A 498 -3.18 -27.93 57.05
CA GLY A 498 -1.88 -27.50 57.54
C GLY A 498 -1.95 -26.66 58.82
N GLN A 499 -0.85 -26.63 59.54
CA GLN A 499 -0.53 -25.62 60.55
C GLN A 499 0.93 -25.19 60.38
N CYS A 500 1.16 -23.88 60.33
CA CYS A 500 2.51 -23.35 60.44
C CYS A 500 2.93 -23.29 61.92
N SER A 501 4.21 -23.57 62.19
CA SER A 501 4.84 -23.33 63.48
C SER A 501 6.35 -23.20 63.29
N GLY A 502 6.94 -22.10 63.76
CA GLY A 502 8.37 -21.80 63.56
C GLY A 502 8.78 -21.73 62.08
N GLY A 503 7.86 -21.34 61.19
CA GLY A 503 8.07 -21.32 59.74
C GLY A 503 8.12 -22.71 59.09
N SER A 504 7.72 -23.76 59.80
CA SER A 504 7.59 -25.12 59.26
C SER A 504 6.11 -25.52 59.15
N CYS A 505 5.71 -26.06 58.01
CA CYS A 505 4.36 -26.57 57.79
C CYS A 505 4.21 -28.00 58.34
N SER A 506 3.12 -28.24 59.06
CA SER A 506 2.84 -29.50 59.77
C SER A 506 1.38 -29.93 59.62
N VAL A 507 1.06 -31.20 59.89
CA VAL A 507 -0.32 -31.73 59.81
C VAL A 507 -1.10 -31.36 61.07
N LYS A 508 -2.10 -30.47 60.91
CA LYS A 508 -3.06 -30.12 61.97
C LYS A 508 -4.14 -31.18 62.12
N SER A 509 -4.67 -31.65 60.98
CA SER A 509 -5.65 -32.72 60.87
C SER A 509 -5.66 -33.29 59.44
N CYS A 510 -6.32 -34.42 59.25
CA CYS A 510 -6.55 -35.00 57.92
C CYS A 510 -8.01 -34.83 57.50
N ASN A 511 -8.25 -34.79 56.18
CA ASN A 511 -9.59 -34.70 55.60
C ASN A 511 -10.34 -36.02 55.79
N SER A 512 -11.67 -35.99 55.73
CA SER A 512 -12.50 -37.19 55.90
C SER A 512 -12.07 -38.32 54.94
N GLY A 513 -11.89 -39.53 55.48
CA GLY A 513 -11.35 -40.70 54.76
C GLY A 513 -9.82 -40.85 54.81
N PHE A 514 -9.09 -39.86 55.35
CA PHE A 514 -7.63 -39.89 55.50
C PHE A 514 -7.23 -39.80 56.97
N GLN A 515 -6.07 -40.37 57.30
CA GLN A 515 -5.57 -40.49 58.67
C GLN A 515 -4.08 -40.15 58.72
N ASN A 516 -3.63 -39.50 59.80
CA ASN A 516 -2.25 -39.05 59.93
C ASN A 516 -1.34 -40.23 60.29
N VAL A 517 -0.49 -40.63 59.34
CA VAL A 517 0.55 -41.65 59.54
C VAL A 517 1.89 -40.94 59.40
N ASN A 518 2.62 -40.79 60.51
CA ASN A 518 3.96 -40.19 60.57
C ASN A 518 4.10 -38.82 59.88
N GLY A 519 3.05 -37.97 59.94
CA GLY A 519 3.04 -36.65 59.30
C GLY A 519 2.49 -36.63 57.88
N VAL A 520 1.87 -37.71 57.39
CA VAL A 520 1.25 -37.80 56.07
C VAL A 520 -0.19 -38.30 56.17
N CYS A 521 -1.14 -37.54 55.60
CA CYS A 521 -2.54 -37.94 55.53
C CYS A 521 -2.76 -39.05 54.50
N THR A 522 -2.82 -40.29 54.97
CA THR A 522 -2.91 -41.51 54.18
C THR A 522 -4.35 -42.00 54.11
N SER A 523 -4.81 -42.41 52.93
CA SER A 523 -6.15 -43.00 52.75
C SER A 523 -6.21 -44.39 53.38
N MET A 524 -7.09 -44.59 54.36
CA MET A 524 -7.28 -45.87 55.04
C MET A 524 -8.73 -46.33 54.88
N ASN A 525 -8.95 -47.54 54.35
CA ASN A 525 -10.29 -48.08 54.15
C ASN A 525 -10.85 -48.67 55.45
N LEU A 526 -11.30 -47.80 56.35
CA LEU A 526 -11.87 -48.18 57.64
C LEU A 526 -13.17 -48.99 57.54
N GLN A 527 -13.74 -49.17 56.34
CA GLN A 527 -15.01 -49.87 56.12
C GLN A 527 -14.83 -51.36 55.78
N THR A 528 -13.75 -51.71 55.06
CA THR A 528 -13.51 -53.10 54.59
C THR A 528 -12.06 -53.60 54.73
N ASP A 529 -11.10 -52.81 55.19
CA ASP A 529 -9.74 -53.31 55.48
C ASP A 529 -9.74 -54.07 56.82
N VAL A 530 -9.34 -55.34 56.77
CA VAL A 530 -9.19 -56.20 57.95
C VAL A 530 -8.08 -55.76 58.89
N ASN A 531 -7.15 -54.90 58.47
CA ASN A 531 -6.05 -54.39 59.29
C ASN A 531 -6.35 -53.03 59.96
N ASN A 532 -7.41 -52.36 59.52
CA ASN A 532 -7.76 -50.99 59.91
C ASN A 532 -9.28 -50.85 60.17
N CYS A 533 -9.91 -51.89 60.70
CA CYS A 533 -11.37 -52.00 60.69
C CYS A 533 -12.02 -51.07 61.71
N GLY A 534 -12.77 -50.06 61.25
CA GLY A 534 -13.37 -49.03 62.10
C GLY A 534 -12.38 -47.98 62.64
N SER A 535 -11.11 -48.34 62.85
CA SER A 535 -10.01 -47.42 63.21
C SER A 535 -8.66 -47.95 62.73
N VAL A 536 -7.69 -47.04 62.56
CA VAL A 536 -6.34 -47.37 62.07
C VAL A 536 -5.64 -48.31 63.04
N GLY A 537 -5.03 -49.38 62.50
CA GLY A 537 -4.35 -50.41 63.27
C GLY A 537 -5.27 -51.41 63.98
N ASN A 538 -6.61 -51.28 63.86
CA ASN A 538 -7.54 -52.26 64.44
C ASN A 538 -7.62 -53.51 63.53
N VAL A 539 -6.70 -54.45 63.76
CA VAL A 539 -6.63 -55.72 63.03
C VAL A 539 -7.71 -56.69 63.52
N CYS A 540 -8.58 -57.12 62.61
CA CYS A 540 -9.59 -58.14 62.89
C CYS A 540 -8.96 -59.51 63.15
N SER A 541 -9.29 -60.11 64.29
CA SER A 541 -8.92 -61.47 64.66
C SER A 541 -10.14 -62.38 64.66
N PHE A 542 -10.03 -63.56 64.05
CA PHE A 542 -11.12 -64.54 63.93
C PHE A 542 -10.72 -65.92 64.46
N PRO A 543 -10.59 -66.12 65.79
CA PRO A 543 -10.27 -67.43 66.35
C PRO A 543 -11.29 -68.49 65.94
N ASN A 544 -10.79 -69.67 65.55
CA ASN A 544 -11.57 -70.86 65.15
C ASN A 544 -12.54 -70.65 63.98
N GLY A 545 -12.29 -69.65 63.12
CA GLY A 545 -13.10 -69.38 61.93
C GLY A 545 -12.42 -68.42 60.97
N GLN A 546 -13.22 -67.79 60.12
CA GLN A 546 -12.80 -66.71 59.22
C GLN A 546 -13.84 -65.58 59.22
N GLY A 547 -13.43 -64.40 58.78
CA GLY A 547 -14.28 -63.21 58.76
C GLY A 547 -13.67 -62.09 57.94
N THR A 548 -14.39 -60.97 57.89
CA THR A 548 -14.01 -59.76 57.16
C THR A 548 -14.26 -58.51 58.00
N CYS A 549 -13.70 -57.37 57.57
CA CYS A 549 -14.22 -56.09 58.00
C CYS A 549 -15.43 -55.73 57.12
N GLN A 550 -16.57 -55.40 57.74
CA GLN A 550 -17.74 -54.88 57.05
C GLN A 550 -18.34 -53.73 57.84
N ASN A 551 -18.57 -52.59 57.18
CA ASN A 551 -19.09 -51.36 57.78
C ASN A 551 -18.32 -50.93 59.05
N GLY A 552 -16.99 -51.13 59.04
CA GLY A 552 -16.10 -50.84 60.16
C GLY A 552 -16.23 -51.78 61.36
N LYS A 553 -16.77 -52.99 61.17
CA LYS A 553 -16.85 -54.03 62.20
C LYS A 553 -16.32 -55.38 61.71
N CYS A 554 -15.48 -56.01 62.52
CA CYS A 554 -15.00 -57.37 62.29
C CYS A 554 -16.16 -58.37 62.44
N THR A 555 -16.47 -59.08 61.37
CA THR A 555 -17.67 -59.94 61.26
C THR A 555 -17.25 -61.33 60.78
N PHE A 556 -17.66 -62.39 61.50
CA PHE A 556 -17.38 -63.76 61.08
C PHE A 556 -18.18 -64.12 59.82
N THR A 557 -17.53 -64.73 58.84
CA THR A 557 -18.14 -65.26 57.60
C THR A 557 -18.27 -66.78 57.61
N GLY A 558 -17.54 -67.47 58.50
CA GLY A 558 -17.66 -68.91 58.72
C GLY A 558 -16.85 -69.39 59.91
N CYS A 559 -17.18 -70.58 60.41
CA CYS A 559 -16.44 -71.27 61.46
C CYS A 559 -15.71 -72.49 60.90
N ASN A 560 -14.65 -72.93 61.59
CA ASN A 560 -13.97 -74.19 61.27
C ASN A 560 -14.92 -75.39 61.48
N SER A 561 -14.64 -76.52 60.84
CA SER A 561 -15.56 -77.67 60.73
C SER A 561 -15.99 -78.34 62.04
N ASP A 562 -15.34 -78.04 63.16
CA ASP A 562 -15.69 -78.50 64.51
C ASP A 562 -16.38 -77.42 65.38
N CYS A 563 -16.63 -76.23 64.82
CA CYS A 563 -17.23 -75.09 65.51
C CYS A 563 -18.53 -74.62 64.87
N ALA A 564 -19.53 -74.30 65.70
CA ALA A 564 -20.75 -73.63 65.32
C ALA A 564 -20.68 -72.13 65.65
N LEU A 565 -21.41 -71.31 64.89
CA LEU A 565 -21.51 -69.87 65.14
C LEU A 565 -22.55 -69.61 66.25
N VAL A 566 -22.10 -69.13 67.40
CA VAL A 566 -22.94 -68.82 68.56
C VAL A 566 -22.59 -67.42 69.05
N ASN A 567 -23.58 -66.53 69.14
CA ASN A 567 -23.42 -65.14 69.62
C ASN A 567 -22.25 -64.37 68.96
N ASN A 568 -22.12 -64.51 67.63
CA ASN A 568 -21.04 -63.92 66.81
C ASN A 568 -19.61 -64.38 67.18
N ALA A 569 -19.46 -65.58 67.72
CA ALA A 569 -18.18 -66.26 67.92
C ALA A 569 -18.26 -67.73 67.47
N CYS A 570 -17.13 -68.30 67.05
CA CYS A 570 -17.03 -69.71 66.68
C CYS A 570 -16.71 -70.58 67.92
N ILE A 571 -17.69 -71.36 68.37
CA ILE A 571 -17.60 -72.21 69.57
C ILE A 571 -17.66 -73.68 69.15
N LYS A 572 -16.80 -74.53 69.73
CA LYS A 572 -16.75 -75.96 69.41
C LYS A 572 -18.10 -76.65 69.71
N ALA A 573 -18.64 -77.40 68.75
CA ALA A 573 -19.92 -78.08 68.89
C ALA A 573 -19.74 -79.49 69.51
N ASP A 574 -20.61 -79.88 70.44
CA ASP A 574 -20.65 -81.25 70.96
C ASP A 574 -21.49 -82.15 70.04
N LEU A 575 -20.82 -82.94 69.20
CA LEU A 575 -21.48 -83.90 68.31
C LEU A 575 -21.94 -85.19 69.01
N THR A 576 -21.63 -85.37 70.31
CA THR A 576 -21.81 -86.64 71.02
C THR A 576 -23.08 -86.71 71.87
N SER A 577 -23.55 -85.58 72.42
CA SER A 577 -24.76 -85.49 73.25
C SER A 577 -25.76 -84.40 72.87
N ASP A 578 -25.39 -83.40 72.05
CA ASP A 578 -26.34 -82.38 71.60
C ASP A 578 -27.39 -82.98 70.64
N VAL A 579 -28.65 -82.86 71.02
CA VAL A 579 -29.82 -83.28 70.24
C VAL A 579 -29.95 -82.54 68.91
N ASN A 580 -29.27 -81.39 68.74
CA ASN A 580 -29.32 -80.55 67.54
C ASN A 580 -28.16 -80.77 66.54
N ASN A 581 -27.06 -81.38 67.01
CA ASN A 581 -25.80 -81.52 66.26
C ASN A 581 -25.28 -82.96 66.29
N CYS A 582 -26.18 -83.95 66.41
CA CYS A 582 -25.82 -85.32 66.76
C CYS A 582 -25.05 -86.03 65.64
N GLY A 583 -23.77 -86.29 65.85
CA GLY A 583 -22.85 -86.87 64.87
C GLY A 583 -22.41 -85.93 63.73
N SER A 584 -23.15 -84.86 63.45
CA SER A 584 -22.74 -83.76 62.58
C SER A 584 -23.50 -82.47 62.88
N ILE A 585 -22.86 -81.32 62.62
CA ILE A 585 -23.45 -80.00 62.86
C ILE A 585 -24.75 -79.86 62.06
N GLY A 586 -25.84 -79.49 62.74
CA GLY A 586 -27.20 -79.37 62.18
C GLY A 586 -28.01 -80.67 62.10
N ASN A 587 -27.47 -81.83 62.50
CA ASN A 587 -28.23 -83.08 62.53
C ASN A 587 -29.14 -83.17 63.77
N VAL A 588 -30.32 -82.56 63.68
CA VAL A 588 -31.32 -82.55 64.76
C VAL A 588 -32.04 -83.90 64.86
N CYS A 589 -31.94 -84.54 66.03
CA CYS A 589 -32.63 -85.80 66.33
C CYS A 589 -34.15 -85.60 66.44
N ARG A 590 -34.89 -86.13 65.47
CA ARG A 590 -36.37 -86.03 65.39
C ARG A 590 -37.04 -87.14 66.19
N SER A 591 -38.24 -86.87 66.71
CA SER A 591 -39.07 -87.85 67.42
C SER A 591 -39.48 -89.01 66.50
N TYR A 592 -39.54 -90.23 67.04
CA TYR A 592 -39.91 -91.44 66.31
C TYR A 592 -41.37 -91.83 66.58
N ALA A 593 -42.03 -92.46 65.62
CA ALA A 593 -43.37 -93.02 65.81
C ALA A 593 -43.38 -94.06 66.95
N ASN A 594 -44.37 -93.95 67.84
CA ASN A 594 -44.51 -94.71 69.09
C ASN A 594 -43.34 -94.56 70.10
N GLY A 595 -42.44 -93.58 69.89
CA GLY A 595 -41.41 -93.19 70.85
C GLY A 595 -41.79 -91.96 71.69
N GLY A 596 -40.97 -91.68 72.70
CA GLY A 596 -40.93 -90.40 73.41
C GLY A 596 -39.91 -89.44 72.78
N ASN A 597 -39.50 -88.43 73.57
CA ASN A 597 -38.48 -87.46 73.15
C ASN A 597 -37.21 -88.13 72.65
N SER A 598 -36.71 -87.66 71.52
CA SER A 598 -35.42 -88.04 70.95
C SER A 598 -34.26 -87.46 71.74
N PHE A 599 -33.14 -88.17 71.76
CA PHE A 599 -31.88 -87.73 72.36
C PHE A 599 -30.69 -88.18 71.50
N CYS A 600 -29.57 -87.47 71.61
CA CYS A 600 -28.30 -87.93 71.05
C CYS A 600 -27.55 -88.78 72.09
N SER A 601 -26.95 -89.90 71.66
CA SER A 601 -26.01 -90.65 72.49
C SER A 601 -25.01 -91.37 71.59
N ASN A 602 -23.71 -91.21 71.90
CA ASN A 602 -22.60 -91.74 71.10
C ASN A 602 -22.72 -91.34 69.62
N SER A 603 -23.04 -90.07 69.35
CA SER A 603 -23.21 -89.51 68.00
C SER A 603 -24.34 -90.13 67.16
N VAL A 604 -25.28 -90.84 67.80
CA VAL A 604 -26.46 -91.45 67.15
C VAL A 604 -27.74 -91.01 67.84
N CYS A 605 -28.74 -90.61 67.03
CA CYS A 605 -30.08 -90.28 67.51
C CYS A 605 -30.84 -91.53 67.96
N GLN A 606 -31.46 -91.44 69.14
CA GLN A 606 -32.18 -92.53 69.81
C GLN A 606 -33.46 -92.00 70.47
N THR A 607 -34.32 -92.89 70.95
CA THR A 607 -35.51 -92.56 71.77
C THR A 607 -35.80 -93.69 72.76
N LYS A 608 -36.62 -93.40 73.77
CA LYS A 608 -37.25 -94.41 74.63
C LYS A 608 -38.65 -94.69 74.11
N CYS A 609 -38.96 -95.96 73.82
CA CYS A 609 -40.29 -96.33 73.33
C CYS A 609 -41.38 -96.18 74.40
N ASN A 610 -42.61 -95.91 73.93
CA ASN A 610 -43.79 -95.85 74.79
C ASN A 610 -44.19 -97.26 75.26
N ALA A 611 -44.91 -97.34 76.39
CA ALA A 611 -45.24 -98.62 77.01
C ALA A 611 -46.04 -99.55 76.07
N GLY A 612 -45.60 -100.81 75.95
CA GLY A 612 -46.13 -101.78 74.99
C GLY A 612 -45.38 -101.81 73.64
N PHE A 613 -44.35 -100.97 73.47
CA PHE A 613 -43.48 -100.95 72.29
C PHE A 613 -42.01 -101.12 72.68
N ASP A 614 -41.21 -101.64 71.75
CA ASP A 614 -39.77 -101.88 71.88
C ASP A 614 -39.02 -101.34 70.64
N PHE A 615 -37.76 -100.93 70.80
CA PHE A 615 -37.02 -100.22 69.73
C PHE A 615 -36.27 -101.19 68.83
N ASP A 616 -36.71 -101.34 67.58
CA ASP A 616 -35.91 -102.04 66.60
C ASP A 616 -34.78 -101.14 66.07
N PHE A 617 -33.56 -101.42 66.53
CA PHE A 617 -32.34 -100.78 66.06
C PHE A 617 -32.06 -101.02 64.56
N SER A 618 -32.72 -101.98 63.92
CA SER A 618 -32.59 -102.29 62.48
C SER A 618 -33.45 -101.35 61.64
N ALA A 619 -34.77 -101.32 61.86
CA ALA A 619 -35.70 -100.44 61.15
C ALA A 619 -35.83 -99.02 61.74
N LYS A 620 -35.15 -98.73 62.86
CA LYS A 620 -35.11 -97.42 63.54
C LYS A 620 -36.48 -96.91 64.01
N PHE A 621 -37.35 -97.78 64.54
CA PHE A 621 -38.63 -97.35 65.13
C PHE A 621 -39.13 -98.29 66.23
N CYS A 622 -40.12 -97.82 67.00
CA CYS A 622 -40.76 -98.56 68.09
C CYS A 622 -41.87 -99.50 67.55
N ARG A 623 -41.67 -100.83 67.63
CA ARG A 623 -42.67 -101.85 67.23
C ARG A 623 -43.56 -102.29 68.39
N ASP A 624 -44.83 -102.58 68.08
CA ASP A 624 -45.82 -103.10 69.05
C ASP A 624 -45.44 -104.52 69.45
N ILE A 625 -44.98 -104.71 70.69
CA ILE A 625 -44.63 -106.02 71.24
C ILE A 625 -45.79 -106.71 71.97
N ARG A 626 -46.97 -106.08 71.98
CA ARG A 626 -48.16 -106.52 72.72
C ARG A 626 -49.12 -107.30 71.82
N THR A 627 -49.13 -107.04 70.51
CA THR A 627 -50.05 -107.67 69.54
C THR A 627 -49.37 -108.35 68.35
N ASP A 628 -48.14 -107.96 67.97
CA ASP A 628 -47.40 -108.58 66.86
C ASP A 628 -46.98 -110.02 67.20
N THR A 629 -47.39 -110.99 66.38
CA THR A 629 -47.01 -112.41 66.51
C THR A 629 -45.54 -112.70 66.20
N SER A 630 -44.82 -111.75 65.59
CA SER A 630 -43.40 -111.83 65.24
C SER A 630 -42.45 -111.09 66.21
N HIS A 631 -42.98 -110.21 67.07
CA HIS A 631 -42.22 -109.42 68.05
C HIS A 631 -42.86 -109.49 69.46
N CYS A 632 -43.49 -110.62 69.82
CA CYS A 632 -44.33 -110.72 71.00
C CYS A 632 -43.52 -110.73 72.31
N GLY A 633 -43.74 -109.73 73.17
CA GLY A 633 -43.02 -109.55 74.43
C GLY A 633 -41.60 -108.99 74.28
N GLY A 634 -41.15 -108.69 73.05
CA GLY A 634 -39.84 -108.11 72.76
C GLY A 634 -39.48 -108.30 71.28
N CYS A 635 -38.60 -107.45 70.73
CA CYS A 635 -38.25 -107.55 69.32
C CYS A 635 -37.67 -108.92 68.94
N ASN A 636 -38.10 -109.46 67.78
CA ASN A 636 -37.75 -110.76 67.22
C ASN A 636 -38.32 -112.01 67.93
N ASN A 637 -39.18 -111.84 68.95
CA ASN A 637 -39.86 -112.96 69.61
C ASN A 637 -41.08 -113.46 68.80
N ASN A 638 -40.83 -114.37 67.84
CA ASN A 638 -41.89 -114.99 67.04
C ASN A 638 -42.63 -116.11 67.80
N CYS A 639 -43.93 -115.97 67.98
CA CYS A 639 -44.76 -116.90 68.75
C CYS A 639 -44.84 -118.32 68.18
N LEU A 640 -44.67 -118.53 66.87
CA LEU A 640 -44.67 -119.89 66.30
C LEU A 640 -43.37 -120.64 66.63
N ALA A 641 -42.25 -119.93 66.80
CA ALA A 641 -41.00 -120.54 67.25
C ALA A 641 -41.03 -120.90 68.75
N GLN A 642 -41.78 -120.15 69.56
CA GLN A 642 -41.89 -120.32 71.02
C GLN A 642 -42.91 -121.38 71.47
N LEU A 643 -43.66 -122.00 70.54
CA LEU A 643 -44.77 -122.92 70.87
C LEU A 643 -44.64 -124.26 70.12
N PRO A 644 -43.86 -125.23 70.65
CA PRO A 644 -43.74 -126.56 70.06
C PRO A 644 -45.10 -127.23 69.84
N GLY A 645 -45.26 -127.85 68.66
CA GLY A 645 -46.51 -128.52 68.29
C GLY A 645 -47.66 -127.58 67.89
N ALA A 646 -47.51 -126.25 67.93
CA ALA A 646 -48.53 -125.32 67.43
C ALA A 646 -48.53 -125.23 65.89
N SER A 647 -49.73 -125.12 65.31
CA SER A 647 -49.96 -124.82 63.88
C SER A 647 -50.41 -123.37 63.65
N LEU A 648 -50.91 -122.71 64.70
CA LEU A 648 -51.33 -121.32 64.69
C LEU A 648 -51.11 -120.72 66.08
N ALA A 649 -50.56 -119.50 66.14
CA ALA A 649 -50.26 -118.80 67.39
C ALA A 649 -50.83 -117.37 67.41
N SER A 650 -50.92 -116.78 68.59
CA SER A 650 -51.37 -115.40 68.83
C SER A 650 -50.49 -114.75 69.88
N CYS A 651 -50.09 -113.51 69.66
CA CYS A 651 -49.66 -112.64 70.76
C CYS A 651 -50.91 -112.07 71.45
N VAL A 652 -50.92 -112.05 72.78
CA VAL A 652 -51.89 -111.32 73.61
C VAL A 652 -51.15 -110.76 74.80
N SER A 653 -51.18 -109.44 75.00
CA SER A 653 -50.49 -108.76 76.10
C SER A 653 -48.99 -109.08 76.19
N GLY A 654 -48.32 -109.30 75.05
CA GLY A 654 -46.91 -109.68 75.00
C GLY A 654 -46.61 -111.14 75.38
N THR A 655 -47.63 -111.98 75.52
CA THR A 655 -47.48 -113.43 75.76
C THR A 655 -48.01 -114.23 74.56
N CYS A 656 -47.29 -115.29 74.18
CA CYS A 656 -47.65 -116.16 73.07
C CYS A 656 -48.57 -117.32 73.50
N TYR A 657 -49.67 -117.52 72.76
CA TYR A 657 -50.63 -118.60 72.97
C TYR A 657 -50.88 -119.38 71.67
N ALA A 658 -51.01 -120.70 71.76
CA ALA A 658 -51.43 -121.54 70.65
C ALA A 658 -52.94 -121.40 70.43
N LYS A 659 -53.34 -121.16 69.18
CA LYS A 659 -54.74 -121.18 68.70
C LYS A 659 -55.08 -122.44 67.89
N GLY A 660 -54.08 -123.20 67.47
CA GLY A 660 -54.23 -124.49 66.80
C GLY A 660 -52.99 -125.35 67.00
N CYS A 661 -53.17 -126.67 67.01
CA CYS A 661 -52.10 -127.64 67.17
C CYS A 661 -51.89 -128.49 65.91
N ASN A 662 -50.69 -129.03 65.76
CA ASN A 662 -50.34 -130.00 64.74
C ASN A 662 -50.91 -131.38 65.10
N ARG A 663 -51.11 -132.22 64.07
CA ARG A 663 -51.73 -133.54 64.20
C ARG A 663 -50.92 -134.44 65.13
N GLY A 664 -51.57 -135.07 66.11
CA GLY A 664 -50.91 -135.82 67.20
C GLY A 664 -50.86 -135.08 68.53
N TYR A 665 -51.17 -133.77 68.54
CA TYR A 665 -51.29 -132.96 69.74
C TYR A 665 -52.75 -132.50 69.96
N THR A 666 -53.14 -132.35 71.22
CA THR A 666 -54.37 -131.64 71.63
C THR A 666 -54.02 -130.26 72.22
N LEU A 667 -54.96 -129.32 72.13
CA LEU A 667 -54.83 -127.98 72.71
C LEU A 667 -55.31 -128.01 74.17
N THR A 668 -54.47 -127.56 75.10
CA THR A 668 -54.80 -127.48 76.52
C THR A 668 -54.14 -126.25 77.13
N SER A 669 -54.95 -125.40 77.78
CA SER A 669 -54.49 -124.15 78.44
C SER A 669 -53.57 -123.26 77.57
N GLY A 670 -53.88 -123.15 76.27
CA GLY A 670 -53.13 -122.33 75.31
C GLY A 670 -51.79 -122.92 74.84
N LYS A 671 -51.51 -124.21 75.12
CA LYS A 671 -50.33 -124.96 74.64
C LYS A 671 -50.75 -126.29 74.01
N CYS A 672 -49.88 -126.87 73.20
CA CYS A 672 -50.12 -128.15 72.53
C CYS A 672 -49.42 -129.30 73.27
N ILE A 673 -50.15 -130.36 73.61
CA ILE A 673 -49.63 -131.56 74.32
C ILE A 673 -49.93 -132.84 73.53
N SER A 674 -49.00 -133.80 73.55
CA SER A 674 -49.09 -135.06 72.79
C SER A 674 -50.02 -136.09 73.44
N ILE A 675 -50.62 -136.98 72.64
CA ILE A 675 -51.54 -138.05 73.08
C ILE A 675 -50.86 -139.43 72.96
N ASP A 676 -50.96 -140.29 73.98
CA ASP A 676 -50.55 -141.69 73.91
C ASP A 676 -51.68 -142.58 73.37
N THR A 677 -51.35 -143.53 72.49
CA THR A 677 -52.26 -144.52 71.88
C THR A 677 -51.79 -145.97 72.06
N GLN A 678 -50.69 -146.19 72.78
CA GLN A 678 -50.08 -147.51 73.01
C GLN A 678 -50.58 -148.17 74.30
N ASN A 679 -50.80 -147.37 75.34
CA ASN A 679 -51.07 -147.86 76.71
C ASN A 679 -52.41 -147.40 77.30
N ASP A 680 -52.96 -146.26 76.85
CA ASP A 680 -54.25 -145.74 77.35
C ASP A 680 -55.41 -146.65 76.89
N PRO A 681 -56.17 -147.27 77.80
CA PRO A 681 -57.32 -148.12 77.46
C PRO A 681 -58.46 -147.40 76.73
N ASN A 682 -58.45 -146.05 76.66
CA ASN A 682 -59.45 -145.22 75.96
C ASN A 682 -59.01 -144.77 74.56
N ASN A 683 -57.71 -144.94 74.23
CA ASN A 683 -57.11 -144.54 72.97
C ASN A 683 -56.30 -145.69 72.33
N CYS A 684 -56.67 -146.94 72.66
CA CYS A 684 -55.90 -148.14 72.40
C CYS A 684 -55.85 -148.46 70.90
N GLY A 685 -54.66 -148.31 70.30
CA GLY A 685 -54.46 -148.51 68.85
C GLY A 685 -55.13 -147.43 67.99
N GLY A 686 -55.53 -146.31 68.58
CA GLY A 686 -56.13 -145.18 67.87
C GLY A 686 -56.94 -144.27 68.80
N ILE A 687 -56.87 -142.97 68.54
CA ILE A 687 -57.56 -141.94 69.33
C ILE A 687 -59.07 -142.24 69.36
N GLY A 688 -59.64 -142.33 70.57
CA GLY A 688 -61.06 -142.63 70.83
C GLY A 688 -61.45 -144.12 70.77
N LYS A 689 -60.49 -145.06 70.72
CA LYS A 689 -60.78 -146.49 70.86
C LYS A 689 -60.65 -146.98 72.29
N CYS A 690 -61.80 -147.12 72.96
CA CYS A 690 -61.90 -147.79 74.24
C CYS A 690 -61.85 -149.32 74.10
N CYS A 691 -61.20 -150.00 75.04
CA CYS A 691 -61.25 -151.46 75.16
C CYS A 691 -62.53 -151.94 75.84
N GLU A 692 -63.27 -152.83 75.17
CA GLU A 692 -64.41 -153.56 75.74
C GLU A 692 -64.14 -155.08 75.78
N PHE A 693 -64.62 -155.75 76.82
CA PHE A 693 -64.41 -157.18 77.06
C PHE A 693 -65.75 -157.87 77.36
N ALA A 694 -65.95 -159.07 76.81
CA ALA A 694 -67.24 -159.76 76.84
C ALA A 694 -67.09 -161.26 77.20
N PRO A 695 -68.08 -161.87 77.91
CA PRO A 695 -69.31 -161.26 78.41
C PRO A 695 -69.05 -160.33 79.61
N ARG A 696 -70.09 -159.63 80.11
CA ARG A 696 -69.99 -158.82 81.33
C ARG A 696 -69.46 -159.66 82.50
N GLY A 697 -68.37 -159.21 83.11
CA GLY A 697 -67.61 -159.95 84.13
C GLY A 697 -66.24 -160.44 83.64
N ALA A 698 -65.98 -160.42 82.33
CA ALA A 698 -64.62 -160.54 81.80
C ALA A 698 -63.83 -159.24 82.03
N THR A 699 -62.50 -159.35 82.19
CA THR A 699 -61.59 -158.20 82.40
C THR A 699 -60.37 -158.28 81.49
N GLY A 700 -59.69 -157.15 81.29
CA GLY A 700 -58.55 -157.03 80.39
C GLY A 700 -57.90 -155.64 80.42
N THR A 701 -56.89 -155.44 79.57
CA THR A 701 -56.07 -154.20 79.48
C THR A 701 -55.75 -153.84 78.03
N CYS A 702 -55.23 -152.62 77.80
CA CYS A 702 -54.56 -152.25 76.55
C CYS A 702 -53.05 -152.50 76.67
N THR A 703 -52.44 -153.16 75.69
CA THR A 703 -50.98 -153.22 75.54
C THR A 703 -50.59 -153.15 74.06
N LEU A 704 -49.57 -152.34 73.73
CA LEU A 704 -49.09 -152.12 72.35
C LEU A 704 -50.21 -151.76 71.35
N GLY A 705 -51.21 -151.01 71.82
CA GLY A 705 -52.37 -150.61 71.02
C GLY A 705 -53.40 -151.72 70.73
N VAL A 706 -53.37 -152.85 71.45
CA VAL A 706 -54.36 -153.94 71.34
C VAL A 706 -54.98 -154.27 72.70
N CYS A 707 -56.29 -154.56 72.70
CA CYS A 707 -57.05 -154.92 73.88
C CYS A 707 -56.98 -156.43 74.16
N THR A 708 -56.53 -156.82 75.35
CA THR A 708 -56.27 -158.21 75.75
C THR A 708 -57.05 -158.61 77.01
N ILE A 709 -57.79 -159.73 76.96
CA ILE A 709 -58.54 -160.30 78.08
C ILE A 709 -57.60 -161.04 79.03
N THR A 710 -57.74 -160.79 80.32
CA THR A 710 -56.97 -161.42 81.41
C THR A 710 -57.80 -162.34 82.30
N SER A 711 -59.14 -162.25 82.31
CA SER A 711 -60.00 -163.23 83.01
C SER A 711 -61.42 -163.35 82.44
N CYS A 712 -62.07 -164.49 82.70
CA CYS A 712 -63.47 -164.78 82.34
C CYS A 712 -64.29 -165.20 83.57
N PRO A 713 -65.60 -164.91 83.61
CA PRO A 713 -66.49 -165.35 84.70
C PRO A 713 -66.83 -166.85 84.62
N ALA A 714 -67.33 -167.40 85.74
CA ALA A 714 -67.61 -168.84 85.88
C ALA A 714 -68.64 -169.37 84.85
N GLY A 715 -68.42 -170.61 84.40
CA GLY A 715 -69.19 -171.24 83.32
C GLY A 715 -68.61 -171.02 81.91
N TYR A 716 -67.56 -170.21 81.79
CA TYR A 716 -66.83 -169.92 80.56
C TYR A 716 -65.35 -170.27 80.75
N THR A 717 -64.63 -170.52 79.66
CA THR A 717 -63.17 -170.67 79.66
C THR A 717 -62.53 -169.71 78.66
N ILE A 718 -61.30 -169.27 78.96
CA ILE A 718 -60.51 -168.43 78.07
C ILE A 718 -60.00 -169.29 76.91
N SER A 719 -60.25 -168.87 75.68
CA SER A 719 -59.56 -169.40 74.49
C SER A 719 -59.38 -168.28 73.46
N ASN A 720 -58.18 -168.16 72.90
CA ASN A 720 -57.82 -167.19 71.86
C ASN A 720 -58.31 -165.75 72.14
N ASN A 721 -58.06 -165.23 73.35
CA ASN A 721 -58.42 -163.87 73.78
C ASN A 721 -59.93 -163.58 73.80
N LEU A 722 -60.79 -164.62 73.86
CA LEU A 722 -62.23 -164.52 74.11
C LEU A 722 -62.68 -165.47 75.24
N CYS A 723 -63.78 -165.09 75.89
CA CYS A 723 -64.54 -165.95 76.80
C CYS A 723 -65.67 -166.64 76.02
N LEU A 724 -65.52 -167.92 75.71
CA LEU A 724 -66.51 -168.61 74.87
C LEU A 724 -67.66 -169.22 75.69
N GLN A 725 -68.86 -168.74 75.38
CA GLN A 725 -70.13 -169.40 75.67
C GLN A 725 -70.53 -170.27 74.47
N SER A 726 -71.74 -170.78 74.56
CA SER A 726 -72.60 -171.17 73.46
C SER A 726 -73.37 -169.94 72.72
N GLY A 727 -72.77 -168.88 72.00
CA GLY A 727 -73.43 -167.71 71.15
C GLY A 727 -72.67 -166.45 70.36
N PRO A 728 -73.28 -165.50 69.49
CA PRO A 728 -72.71 -164.38 68.51
C PRO A 728 -73.45 -162.90 68.34
N SER A 729 -73.36 -161.78 67.45
CA SER A 729 -72.59 -160.94 66.36
C SER A 729 -73.31 -159.48 65.96
N GLN A 730 -73.18 -158.35 65.09
CA GLN A 730 -72.53 -157.58 63.85
C GLN A 730 -72.92 -155.95 63.73
N ARG A 731 -72.78 -154.85 62.83
CA ARG A 731 -72.10 -154.08 61.60
C ARG A 731 -72.75 -152.56 61.31
N ALA A 732 -72.56 -151.42 60.47
CA ALA A 732 -71.73 -150.54 59.44
C ALA A 732 -72.41 -149.05 59.08
N ALA A 733 -72.18 -147.90 58.25
CA ALA A 733 -71.28 -146.98 57.31
C ALA A 733 -71.98 -145.54 56.80
N ASN A 734 -71.67 -144.40 55.98
CA ASN A 734 -70.63 -143.48 55.23
C ASN A 734 -71.15 -142.07 54.43
N VAL A 735 -70.40 -140.93 53.99
CA VAL A 735 -70.87 -139.60 53.20
C VAL A 735 -69.89 -138.47 52.46
N LYS A 736 -70.27 -137.25 51.78
CA LYS A 736 -69.47 -136.21 50.85
C LYS A 736 -69.80 -134.57 50.66
N LYS A 737 -69.21 -133.65 49.73
CA LYS A 737 -69.26 -132.04 49.60
C LYS A 737 -69.02 -131.13 48.21
N ARG A 738 -68.87 -129.71 48.11
CA ARG A 738 -68.84 -128.69 46.86
C ARG A 738 -68.10 -127.19 46.83
N LYS A 739 -68.20 -126.20 45.79
CA LYS A 739 -67.39 -124.85 45.45
C LYS A 739 -68.05 -123.54 44.68
N ILE A 740 -67.38 -122.32 44.38
CA ILE A 740 -67.84 -120.92 43.77
C ILE A 740 -66.83 -119.91 42.92
N GLU A 741 -67.16 -118.66 42.37
CA GLU A 741 -66.39 -117.70 41.35
C GLU A 741 -66.49 -116.04 41.28
N LYS A 742 -66.14 -115.21 40.18
CA LYS A 742 -65.79 -113.65 40.07
C LYS A 742 -66.07 -112.71 38.73
N PRO A 743 -66.05 -111.28 38.66
CA PRO A 743 -66.37 -110.28 37.51
C PRO A 743 -65.36 -109.07 36.97
N LYS A 744 -65.82 -107.90 36.32
CA LYS A 744 -65.17 -106.87 35.30
C LYS A 744 -65.01 -105.28 35.62
N SER A 745 -64.66 -104.34 34.63
CA SER A 745 -64.26 -102.84 34.70
C SER A 745 -64.64 -101.80 33.51
N LEU A 746 -63.92 -100.64 33.20
CA LEU A 746 -64.34 -99.23 32.68
C LEU A 746 -64.14 -98.62 31.18
N CYS A 747 -63.44 -97.44 30.90
CA CYS A 747 -63.88 -96.14 30.19
C CYS A 747 -63.08 -95.40 28.95
N PRO A 748 -63.47 -94.17 28.40
CA PRO A 748 -63.09 -93.40 27.09
C PRO A 748 -61.82 -92.44 26.81
N GLU A 749 -61.85 -91.43 25.85
CA GLU A 749 -60.69 -90.76 25.11
C GLU A 749 -60.55 -89.19 24.94
N ASN A 750 -59.29 -88.69 24.87
CA ASN A 750 -58.76 -87.31 24.62
C ASN A 750 -59.10 -86.17 25.59
N GLU A 751 -60.11 -86.30 26.43
CA GLU A 751 -60.38 -85.35 27.54
C GLU A 751 -59.78 -85.86 28.85
N THR A 752 -59.39 -84.95 29.76
CA THR A 752 -58.94 -85.35 31.11
C THR A 752 -60.11 -85.28 32.08
N ALA A 753 -60.35 -86.37 32.82
CA ALA A 753 -61.36 -86.44 33.87
C ALA A 753 -60.87 -85.68 35.13
N CYS A 754 -61.06 -84.37 35.14
CA CYS A 754 -60.68 -83.50 36.26
C CYS A 754 -61.72 -83.59 37.40
N PRO A 755 -61.33 -83.87 38.66
CA PRO A 755 -62.26 -83.88 39.77
C PRO A 755 -62.87 -82.49 40.00
N ILE A 756 -64.19 -82.39 40.10
CA ILE A 756 -64.89 -81.14 40.46
C ILE A 756 -64.65 -80.88 41.95
N VAL A 757 -63.99 -79.76 42.28
CA VAL A 757 -63.59 -79.39 43.64
C VAL A 757 -64.80 -79.41 44.59
N GLY A 758 -64.74 -80.27 45.60
CA GLY A 758 -65.78 -80.39 46.63
C GLY A 758 -66.86 -81.45 46.38
N SER A 759 -66.99 -82.00 45.16
CA SER A 759 -67.94 -83.09 44.91
C SER A 759 -67.29 -84.45 45.16
N SER A 760 -67.69 -85.14 46.24
CA SER A 760 -67.24 -86.51 46.55
C SER A 760 -68.28 -87.59 46.22
N SER A 761 -69.47 -87.18 45.77
CA SER A 761 -70.53 -88.06 45.27
C SER A 761 -71.50 -87.30 44.36
N TYR A 762 -72.24 -88.03 43.52
CA TYR A 762 -73.34 -87.52 42.70
C TYR A 762 -74.39 -86.73 43.53
N ALA A 763 -74.67 -87.17 44.76
CA ALA A 763 -75.62 -86.51 45.64
C ALA A 763 -75.21 -85.06 46.01
N LEU A 764 -73.90 -84.78 46.10
CA LEU A 764 -73.39 -83.43 46.37
C LEU A 764 -73.36 -82.53 45.12
N ALA A 765 -73.48 -83.10 43.92
CA ALA A 765 -73.57 -82.33 42.68
C ALA A 765 -75.02 -81.85 42.38
N VAL A 766 -76.03 -82.58 42.87
CA VAL A 766 -77.45 -82.23 42.71
C VAL A 766 -77.90 -81.13 43.70
N ASP A 767 -77.25 -81.05 44.87
CA ASP A 767 -77.61 -80.16 46.00
C ASP A 767 -77.48 -78.66 45.69
N GLN A 768 -76.89 -78.28 44.55
CA GLN A 768 -76.84 -76.88 44.09
C GLN A 768 -78.01 -76.45 43.18
N HIS A 769 -78.93 -77.35 42.77
CA HIS A 769 -79.90 -76.99 41.71
C HIS A 769 -81.40 -77.30 41.90
N PHE A 770 -81.81 -78.30 42.70
CA PHE A 770 -83.26 -78.59 42.89
C PHE A 770 -83.61 -78.99 44.32
N SER A 771 -84.77 -78.52 44.80
CA SER A 771 -85.17 -78.59 46.21
C SER A 771 -86.49 -79.34 46.44
N SER A 772 -86.65 -79.84 47.68
CA SER A 772 -87.77 -80.64 48.21
C SER A 772 -87.76 -82.15 47.89
N PHE A 773 -88.48 -82.90 48.71
CA PHE A 773 -88.13 -84.27 49.11
C PHE A 773 -89.40 -85.14 49.26
N ALA A 774 -89.71 -85.94 48.24
CA ALA A 774 -90.73 -86.98 48.24
C ALA A 774 -90.33 -88.08 47.24
N ASP A 775 -90.82 -89.31 47.45
CA ASP A 775 -90.50 -90.54 46.69
C ASP A 775 -89.02 -90.98 46.77
N VAL A 776 -88.56 -91.55 47.89
CA VAL A 776 -88.85 -92.91 48.43
C VAL A 776 -88.12 -94.02 47.67
N ALA A 777 -87.34 -94.76 48.45
CA ALA A 777 -86.44 -95.83 48.06
C ALA A 777 -86.99 -96.93 47.13
N THR A 778 -86.19 -97.30 46.12
CA THR A 778 -85.90 -98.71 45.77
C THR A 778 -84.68 -98.80 44.84
N GLY A 779 -83.80 -99.81 45.02
CA GLY A 779 -83.11 -100.39 43.86
C GLY A 779 -81.61 -100.16 43.56
N GLY A 780 -80.73 -99.93 44.54
CA GLY A 780 -79.33 -100.46 44.54
C GLY A 780 -78.29 -100.13 43.42
N ILE A 781 -77.07 -100.65 43.66
CA ILE A 781 -75.89 -100.76 42.77
C ILE A 781 -75.04 -99.47 42.54
N MET A 782 -73.76 -99.63 42.89
CA MET A 782 -72.51 -98.96 42.46
C MET A 782 -72.58 -97.65 41.62
N GLY A 783 -71.83 -96.61 41.98
CA GLY A 783 -70.86 -96.52 43.07
C GLY A 783 -70.19 -95.15 43.20
N GLY A 784 -69.53 -94.92 44.33
CA GLY A 784 -68.91 -93.64 44.65
C GLY A 784 -67.59 -93.41 43.90
N ASN A 785 -67.58 -92.38 43.06
CA ASN A 785 -66.50 -91.40 42.97
C ASN A 785 -67.16 -90.00 42.88
N GLY A 786 -66.36 -88.94 42.97
CA GLY A 786 -66.83 -87.56 42.76
C GLY A 786 -67.31 -87.31 41.33
N GLY A 787 -67.94 -86.15 41.11
CA GLY A 787 -68.16 -85.65 39.76
C GLY A 787 -66.82 -85.33 39.11
N TYR A 788 -66.59 -85.86 37.91
CA TYR A 788 -65.48 -85.45 37.05
C TYR A 788 -66.03 -84.56 35.95
N GLU A 789 -65.40 -83.41 35.75
CA GLU A 789 -65.57 -82.59 34.55
C GLU A 789 -64.50 -83.00 33.53
N CYS A 790 -64.86 -83.03 32.26
CA CYS A 790 -63.96 -83.43 31.18
C CYS A 790 -63.42 -82.17 30.52
N LEU A 791 -62.12 -81.91 30.65
CA LEU A 791 -61.48 -80.66 30.21
C LEU A 791 -60.30 -80.94 29.26
N ASP A 792 -60.15 -80.08 28.24
CA ASP A 792 -58.89 -79.96 27.48
C ASP A 792 -57.94 -79.01 28.22
N THR A 793 -57.07 -79.60 29.04
CA THR A 793 -56.05 -78.92 29.84
C THR A 793 -54.94 -78.27 28.99
N ARG A 794 -54.96 -78.40 27.66
CA ARG A 794 -54.03 -77.68 26.76
C ARG A 794 -54.51 -76.29 26.37
N GLN A 795 -55.82 -76.01 26.52
CA GLN A 795 -56.47 -74.77 26.09
C GLN A 795 -57.30 -74.09 27.19
N ALA A 796 -57.72 -74.83 28.23
CA ALA A 796 -58.45 -74.28 29.37
C ALA A 796 -57.64 -73.17 30.08
N LEU A 797 -58.18 -71.95 30.11
CA LEU A 797 -57.54 -70.77 30.72
C LEU A 797 -57.39 -70.87 32.24
N ASP A 798 -58.27 -71.62 32.88
CA ASP A 798 -58.44 -71.81 34.32
C ASP A 798 -57.86 -73.15 34.81
N SER A 799 -57.65 -74.13 33.93
CA SER A 799 -56.95 -75.40 34.15
C SER A 799 -55.88 -75.65 33.08
N CYS A 800 -54.95 -74.70 32.94
CA CYS A 800 -53.90 -74.75 31.94
C CYS A 800 -52.74 -75.65 32.40
N GLY A 801 -52.40 -76.67 31.59
CA GLY A 801 -51.31 -77.63 31.83
C GLY A 801 -51.71 -78.88 32.62
N GLY A 802 -52.90 -78.89 33.24
CA GLY A 802 -53.43 -79.96 34.06
C GLY A 802 -54.66 -79.49 34.83
N CYS A 803 -55.29 -80.37 35.62
CA CYS A 803 -56.46 -79.97 36.39
C CYS A 803 -56.05 -78.98 37.51
N ALA A 804 -56.61 -77.77 37.53
CA ALA A 804 -56.35 -76.84 38.62
C ALA A 804 -56.94 -77.32 39.96
N SER A 805 -57.92 -78.23 39.92
CA SER A 805 -58.53 -78.86 41.09
C SER A 805 -57.60 -79.80 41.87
N THR A 806 -56.60 -80.39 41.20
CA THR A 806 -55.56 -81.24 41.80
C THR A 806 -54.24 -80.49 42.02
N GLY A 807 -54.12 -79.28 41.47
CA GLY A 807 -52.87 -78.51 41.42
C GLY A 807 -51.90 -78.97 40.33
N GLU A 808 -52.34 -79.82 39.40
CA GLU A 808 -51.55 -80.30 38.27
C GLU A 808 -51.48 -79.28 37.12
N GLY A 809 -52.40 -78.32 37.08
CA GLY A 809 -52.35 -77.14 36.21
C GLY A 809 -52.72 -75.85 36.95
N GLN A 810 -52.74 -74.74 36.22
CA GLN A 810 -52.87 -73.39 36.77
C GLN A 810 -53.87 -72.51 36.00
N ASP A 811 -54.45 -71.55 36.73
CA ASP A 811 -55.32 -70.51 36.19
C ASP A 811 -54.50 -69.30 35.73
N CYS A 812 -54.45 -69.08 34.42
CA CYS A 812 -53.68 -68.01 33.79
C CYS A 812 -54.20 -66.60 34.15
N THR A 813 -55.48 -66.45 34.53
CA THR A 813 -56.09 -65.15 34.83
C THR A 813 -55.52 -64.49 36.08
N LYS A 814 -54.87 -65.27 36.96
CA LYS A 814 -54.33 -64.82 38.26
C LYS A 814 -52.89 -64.26 38.19
N ILE A 815 -52.30 -64.11 37.00
CA ILE A 815 -50.93 -63.59 36.83
C ILE A 815 -50.85 -62.10 37.19
N ARG A 816 -50.11 -61.79 38.26
CA ARG A 816 -50.03 -60.44 38.84
C ARG A 816 -49.46 -59.40 37.86
N GLY A 817 -50.27 -58.38 37.55
CA GLY A 817 -49.89 -57.24 36.71
C GLY A 817 -50.06 -57.48 35.21
N ALA A 818 -50.50 -58.67 34.79
CA ALA A 818 -50.97 -58.92 33.44
C ALA A 818 -52.32 -58.20 33.18
N VAL A 819 -52.64 -57.99 31.91
CA VAL A 819 -53.92 -57.43 31.44
C VAL A 819 -54.56 -58.32 30.36
N GLY A 820 -53.75 -58.99 29.54
CA GLY A 820 -54.18 -60.03 28.61
C GLY A 820 -53.32 -61.27 28.76
N VAL A 821 -53.97 -62.44 28.86
CA VAL A 821 -53.34 -63.75 29.08
C VAL A 821 -53.97 -64.82 28.18
N GLY A 822 -53.26 -65.92 27.95
CA GLY A 822 -53.72 -67.09 27.20
C GLY A 822 -53.20 -68.39 27.83
N CYS A 823 -53.87 -69.51 27.54
CA CYS A 823 -53.28 -70.85 27.66
C CYS A 823 -52.88 -71.30 26.25
N ASP A 824 -51.61 -71.66 26.06
CA ASP A 824 -51.09 -72.17 24.79
C ASP A 824 -50.31 -73.47 25.05
N ALA A 825 -50.71 -74.56 24.40
CA ALA A 825 -50.17 -75.91 24.57
C ALA A 825 -50.04 -76.39 26.04
N GLY A 826 -50.88 -75.89 26.95
CA GLY A 826 -50.80 -76.17 28.40
C GLY A 826 -49.85 -75.27 29.21
N ALA A 827 -49.38 -74.15 28.65
CA ALA A 827 -48.60 -73.13 29.34
C ALA A 827 -49.29 -71.76 29.31
N CYS A 828 -49.21 -71.00 30.42
CA CYS A 828 -49.77 -69.66 30.47
C CYS A 828 -48.84 -68.62 29.84
N VAL A 829 -49.39 -67.82 28.93
CA VAL A 829 -48.69 -66.72 28.22
C VAL A 829 -49.33 -65.36 28.53
N VAL A 830 -48.52 -64.31 28.59
CA VAL A 830 -48.90 -62.94 28.95
C VAL A 830 -48.64 -62.01 27.77
N PHE A 831 -49.71 -61.50 27.16
CA PHE A 831 -49.65 -60.64 25.98
C PHE A 831 -49.50 -59.15 26.32
N SER A 832 -49.97 -58.72 27.50
CA SER A 832 -49.92 -57.32 27.92
C SER A 832 -49.86 -57.16 29.45
N CYS A 833 -49.26 -56.05 29.89
CA CYS A 833 -49.05 -55.71 31.30
C CYS A 833 -49.65 -54.33 31.63
N GLN A 834 -49.91 -54.08 32.92
CA GLN A 834 -50.37 -52.77 33.42
C GLN A 834 -49.32 -51.67 33.21
N SER A 835 -49.77 -50.42 33.07
CA SER A 835 -48.87 -49.26 32.90
C SER A 835 -47.83 -49.15 34.03
N GLY A 836 -46.61 -48.76 33.67
CA GLY A 836 -45.45 -48.82 34.57
C GLY A 836 -44.83 -50.22 34.71
N TRP A 837 -45.39 -51.24 34.05
CA TRP A 837 -44.82 -52.58 33.95
C TRP A 837 -44.66 -53.03 32.49
N LYS A 838 -43.73 -53.95 32.22
CA LYS A 838 -43.55 -54.64 30.92
C LYS A 838 -43.41 -56.15 31.10
N PRO A 839 -43.71 -56.99 30.09
CA PRO A 839 -43.45 -58.43 30.16
C PRO A 839 -41.97 -58.75 30.40
N ASN A 840 -41.69 -59.89 31.04
CA ASN A 840 -40.38 -60.50 31.07
C ASN A 840 -40.05 -61.15 29.70
N LEU A 841 -38.77 -61.48 29.47
CA LEU A 841 -38.30 -62.09 28.22
C LEU A 841 -39.03 -63.40 27.81
N ALA A 842 -39.64 -64.09 28.78
CA ALA A 842 -40.35 -65.35 28.58
C ALA A 842 -41.89 -65.19 28.64
N ALA A 843 -42.42 -63.98 28.41
CA ALA A 843 -43.86 -63.66 28.32
C ALA A 843 -44.76 -64.34 29.38
N SER A 844 -44.30 -64.39 30.63
CA SER A 844 -44.92 -65.16 31.73
C SER A 844 -45.21 -64.33 33.00
N LYS A 845 -44.69 -63.09 33.09
CA LYS A 845 -44.96 -62.12 34.18
C LYS A 845 -44.47 -60.70 33.85
N CYS A 846 -44.80 -59.70 34.67
CA CYS A 846 -44.55 -58.27 34.43
C CYS A 846 -43.51 -57.62 35.41
N VAL A 847 -42.76 -56.57 35.01
CA VAL A 847 -41.68 -55.87 35.81
C VAL A 847 -41.55 -54.32 35.57
N ARG A 848 -40.97 -53.53 36.51
CA ARG A 848 -40.96 -52.03 36.62
C ARG A 848 -39.63 -51.27 36.23
N SER A 849 -39.55 -49.91 36.38
CA SER A 849 -38.43 -48.99 35.95
C SER A 849 -38.34 -47.59 36.66
N HIS A 850 -37.15 -46.98 36.95
CA HIS A 850 -36.93 -45.64 37.63
C HIS A 850 -35.49 -45.01 37.59
N SER A 851 -35.33 -43.66 37.81
CA SER A 851 -34.10 -42.97 38.36
C SER A 851 -34.28 -41.44 38.71
N HIS A 852 -33.59 -40.91 39.75
CA HIS A 852 -33.69 -39.54 40.36
C HIS A 852 -32.39 -39.18 41.19
N GLY A 853 -32.04 -37.97 41.73
CA GLY A 853 -32.51 -36.56 41.64
C GLY A 853 -32.12 -35.63 42.86
N HIS A 854 -31.81 -34.32 42.65
CA HIS A 854 -31.78 -33.15 43.62
C HIS A 854 -30.66 -33.02 44.73
N ASN A 855 -30.38 -31.89 45.45
CA ASN A 855 -30.38 -30.39 45.22
C ASN A 855 -29.87 -29.57 46.49
N SER A 856 -29.42 -28.28 46.35
CA SER A 856 -29.26 -27.20 47.41
C SER A 856 -28.17 -27.36 48.52
N SER A 857 -27.72 -26.39 49.36
CA SER A 857 -27.62 -24.87 49.46
C SER A 857 -26.74 -24.52 50.74
N SER A 858 -26.55 -23.34 51.40
CA SER A 858 -26.93 -21.89 51.34
C SER A 858 -26.20 -21.05 52.45
N GLU A 859 -25.69 -19.83 52.14
CA GLU A 859 -25.46 -18.59 53.00
C GLU A 859 -24.59 -18.70 54.32
N ASP A 860 -24.14 -17.71 55.14
CA ASP A 860 -24.03 -16.20 55.28
C ASP A 860 -22.97 -15.90 56.44
N ALA A 861 -22.59 -14.72 57.02
CA ALA A 861 -22.36 -13.27 56.72
C ALA A 861 -21.95 -12.53 58.07
N SER A 862 -21.38 -11.31 58.26
CA SER A 862 -20.39 -10.41 57.57
C SER A 862 -20.08 -9.10 58.40
N HIS A 863 -18.83 -8.62 58.63
CA HIS A 863 -18.49 -7.22 59.04
C HIS A 863 -17.00 -6.81 58.80
N SER A 864 -16.76 -5.57 58.31
CA SER A 864 -15.49 -4.78 58.21
C SER A 864 -14.32 -5.24 57.28
N ASP A 865 -13.98 -4.32 56.37
CA ASP A 865 -12.63 -3.93 55.86
C ASP A 865 -11.96 -4.72 54.69
N ASP A 866 -12.39 -4.36 53.47
CA ASP A 866 -11.66 -3.98 52.23
C ASP A 866 -10.55 -4.87 51.55
N GLU A 867 -10.76 -5.07 50.24
CA GLU A 867 -9.83 -5.09 49.05
C GLU A 867 -8.39 -5.68 49.13
N GLU A 868 -7.85 -6.35 48.09
CA GLU A 868 -8.39 -6.99 46.87
C GLU A 868 -7.33 -7.95 46.26
N SER A 869 -7.74 -8.96 45.48
CA SER A 869 -6.89 -9.72 44.54
C SER A 869 -5.71 -10.56 45.11
N SER A 870 -5.10 -11.51 44.38
CA SER A 870 -5.31 -11.96 42.99
C SER A 870 -5.23 -13.50 42.88
N SER A 871 -5.73 -14.05 41.77
CA SER A 871 -5.95 -15.48 41.56
C SER A 871 -4.84 -16.20 40.77
N ALA A 872 -4.81 -17.53 40.90
CA ALA A 872 -3.88 -18.40 40.17
C ALA A 872 -4.44 -18.92 38.83
N ALA A 873 -3.53 -19.40 38.00
CA ALA A 873 -3.72 -20.32 36.86
C ALA A 873 -4.45 -19.80 35.61
N ALA A 874 -3.80 -20.03 34.46
CA ALA A 874 -4.45 -20.03 33.16
C ALA A 874 -4.98 -21.42 32.81
N ARG A 875 -6.17 -21.51 32.15
CA ARG A 875 -6.46 -22.30 30.93
C ARG A 875 -7.96 -22.43 30.63
N ARG A 876 -8.30 -22.28 29.33
CA ARG A 876 -9.29 -23.03 28.51
C ARG A 876 -10.65 -23.42 29.12
N HIS A 877 -11.74 -23.06 28.41
CA HIS A 877 -12.85 -23.90 27.89
C HIS A 877 -13.91 -22.89 27.33
N ILE A 878 -14.60 -23.03 26.18
CA ILE A 878 -15.49 -24.10 25.65
C ILE A 878 -16.72 -24.24 26.58
N HIS A 879 -17.98 -23.95 26.23
CA HIS A 879 -18.69 -23.79 24.93
C HIS A 879 -19.94 -22.88 25.10
N ALA A 880 -20.39 -22.18 24.03
CA ALA A 880 -21.81 -21.82 23.71
C ALA A 880 -22.59 -20.89 24.71
N GLN A 881 -23.72 -20.23 24.40
CA GLN A 881 -24.34 -19.72 23.16
C GLN A 881 -25.40 -18.66 23.55
N ALA A 882 -25.40 -17.46 22.94
CA ALA A 882 -26.57 -16.56 22.90
C ALA A 882 -26.45 -15.47 21.82
N HIS A 883 -27.58 -15.08 21.21
CA HIS A 883 -27.74 -14.05 20.18
C HIS A 883 -27.52 -12.63 20.79
N HIS A 884 -27.10 -11.56 20.11
CA HIS A 884 -27.42 -11.04 18.75
C HIS A 884 -26.32 -10.06 18.25
N GLY A 885 -26.34 -9.66 16.97
CA GLY A 885 -26.01 -8.27 16.59
C GLY A 885 -24.77 -7.99 15.72
N HIS A 886 -25.00 -7.90 14.40
CA HIS A 886 -24.41 -6.96 13.44
C HIS A 886 -22.87 -6.76 13.23
N ILE A 887 -22.52 -6.88 11.93
CA ILE A 887 -21.50 -6.12 11.18
C ILE A 887 -20.01 -6.40 11.47
N ARG A 888 -19.37 -7.02 10.46
CA ARG A 888 -18.02 -6.64 10.01
C ARG A 888 -18.12 -6.02 8.62
N SER A 889 -17.35 -4.97 8.36
CA SER A 889 -16.84 -4.64 7.03
C SER A 889 -15.36 -4.26 7.19
N HIS A 890 -14.58 -4.43 6.12
CA HIS A 890 -13.13 -4.17 6.13
C HIS A 890 -12.79 -2.70 5.83
N HIS A 891 -11.56 -2.31 6.18
CA HIS A 891 -10.91 -1.16 5.58
C HIS A 891 -10.89 -1.25 4.05
N GLY A 892 -11.11 -0.11 3.40
CA GLY A 892 -10.66 0.20 2.05
C GLY A 892 -10.16 1.64 2.01
N HIS A 893 -9.24 1.94 1.10
CA HIS A 893 -8.86 3.31 0.74
C HIS A 893 -10.09 4.07 0.19
N VAL A 894 -10.18 5.41 0.26
CA VAL A 894 -9.13 6.44 0.13
C VAL A 894 -9.18 7.46 1.27
#